data_AF-A0A9P3BZ23-F1
#
_entry.id   AF-A0A9P3BZ23-F1
#
_cell.length_a   1.000
_cell.length_b   1.000
_cell.length_c   1.000
_cell.angle_alpha   90.00
_cell.angle_beta   90.00
_cell.angle_gamma   90.00
#
_symmetry.space_group_name_H-M   'P 1'
#
loop_
_entity.id
_entity.type
_entity.pdbx_description
1 polymer ?
#
loop_
_entity_poly.entity_id
_entity_poly.type
_entity_poly.pdbx_seq_one_letter_code
_entity_poly.pdbx_strand_id
1 'polypeptide(L)'
;MTEPEHWHSPANMFLQKEVYRLGSEPGLRSLPPGPERDFLTLTWGPIVYRTTYAPDSQRLIPIFLRALNEEIQKALSRCLPGSPEQIRLLETTYASKVFNSQEEYHGVDEETVQEAFHDWKVALALPAIELPVRMRMCLMIDDGVLSHLATTVDMSSMVEKDADYSTCPVKVIEENYPDLHRRDSKPTKEDYPGWTKVALSALVEVYDGLRRGRSLEDYHKSGQVYLGDDGCRMDRFISRKRPRLSPSATQQTLSPDEDSTDMKLAILLSLFPDIEQDALLDILTSSGGSVEDASAVITAQRAYRPAKKRAGGVSAIQTSMASHITTEAGLPPKRQLTRKGKTLHLFSPEDVAAHTPCTIIHNFLPPDEADALLLELLDESKHFSRYRFQLFDRTVESPHTSSLYVSTPEEIRQQTSEYTYGGVYRSNVRQLTPYLRAVSAKVQRAVNDEVQKRIQTCYPGGKKLKYQSPKEWVPNAAFVNCYDGPTESVGYHSDELTYLGPRAIIGSLSLGVEREFRVRRIVASDDDEGNDSEVSARGSTADSPSRRKATSMGTNVRANAQGQISIHLPHNSLLVMHAEMQEEWKHAIAPAQTVSPHPLSGNRRINITYRWYRDALHPRNIPRCRCGTHAILRCVQRKRENKGRYMWMCYAGHEPGKKGCTFFQWAEFDDDGEPLWEIKPTEDRAPTLRNFIEEDDKQ
;
A
#
# COMPACT_ATOMS: atom_id res chain seq x y z
N MET A 1 -35.36 6.54 11.31
CA MET A 1 -34.90 6.39 9.92
C MET A 1 -35.00 4.91 9.60
N THR A 2 -35.84 4.53 8.66
CA THR A 2 -35.99 3.16 8.18
C THR A 2 -34.73 2.75 7.42
N GLU A 3 -34.12 1.63 7.80
CA GLU A 3 -32.93 1.09 7.11
C GLU A 3 -33.25 0.80 5.62
N PRO A 4 -32.35 1.07 4.68
CA PRO A 4 -32.57 0.82 3.26
C PRO A 4 -32.78 -0.68 2.97
N GLU A 5 -33.63 -1.00 1.98
CA GLU A 5 -34.09 -2.37 1.67
C GLU A 5 -32.96 -3.40 1.40
N HIS A 6 -31.74 -2.93 1.09
CA HIS A 6 -30.59 -3.78 0.75
C HIS A 6 -29.58 -3.99 1.89
N TRP A 7 -29.84 -3.46 3.09
CA TRP A 7 -28.95 -3.62 4.25
C TRP A 7 -28.87 -5.08 4.75
N HIS A 8 -29.88 -5.90 4.49
CA HIS A 8 -29.95 -7.29 4.97
C HIS A 8 -29.78 -8.34 3.85
N SER A 9 -29.24 -7.97 2.69
CA SER A 9 -28.99 -8.93 1.61
C SER A 9 -27.93 -9.97 2.01
N PRO A 10 -28.00 -11.22 1.48
CA PRO A 10 -26.95 -12.22 1.68
C PRO A 10 -25.55 -11.73 1.33
N ALA A 11 -25.39 -10.96 0.24
CA ALA A 11 -24.11 -10.34 -0.14
C ALA A 11 -23.61 -9.37 0.94
N ASN A 12 -24.46 -8.48 1.45
CA ASN A 12 -24.05 -7.54 2.51
C ASN A 12 -23.68 -8.28 3.79
N MET A 13 -24.47 -9.28 4.19
CA MET A 13 -24.19 -10.08 5.37
C MET A 13 -22.86 -10.84 5.25
N PHE A 14 -22.54 -11.35 4.06
CA PHE A 14 -21.25 -11.96 3.77
C PHE A 14 -20.12 -10.94 3.89
N LEU A 15 -20.20 -9.80 3.20
CA LEU A 15 -19.21 -8.72 3.28
C LEU A 15 -18.98 -8.25 4.72
N GLN A 16 -20.04 -8.10 5.51
CA GLN A 16 -19.94 -7.71 6.91
C GLN A 16 -19.16 -8.74 7.74
N LYS A 17 -19.46 -10.04 7.60
CA LYS A 17 -18.81 -11.09 8.40
C LYS A 17 -17.41 -11.46 7.90
N GLU A 18 -17.26 -11.65 6.59
CA GLU A 18 -16.08 -12.22 5.97
C GLU A 18 -15.05 -11.17 5.53
N VAL A 19 -15.43 -9.90 5.39
CA VAL A 19 -14.52 -8.83 4.94
C VAL A 19 -14.40 -7.73 6.00
N TYR A 20 -15.50 -7.08 6.38
CA TYR A 20 -15.45 -5.86 7.18
C TYR A 20 -15.21 -6.06 8.69
N ARG A 21 -15.79 -7.09 9.31
CA ARG A 21 -15.67 -7.31 10.78
C ARG A 21 -14.29 -7.78 11.21
N LEU A 22 -13.55 -8.48 10.36
CA LEU A 22 -12.27 -9.10 10.74
C LEU A 22 -11.17 -8.07 10.95
N GLY A 23 -11.19 -6.96 10.21
CA GLY A 23 -10.32 -5.80 10.48
C GLY A 23 -10.63 -5.08 11.79
N SER A 24 -11.75 -5.41 12.45
CA SER A 24 -12.16 -4.85 13.75
C SER A 24 -11.85 -5.72 14.96
N GLU A 25 -11.54 -7.00 14.76
CA GLU A 25 -11.29 -7.97 15.83
C GLU A 25 -9.97 -7.67 16.58
N PRO A 26 -9.97 -7.66 17.93
CA PRO A 26 -8.85 -7.20 18.74
C PRO A 26 -7.49 -7.86 18.45
N GLY A 27 -7.45 -9.17 18.14
CA GLY A 27 -6.17 -9.85 17.91
C GLY A 27 -5.72 -9.95 16.44
N LEU A 28 -6.62 -9.84 15.46
CA LEU A 28 -6.22 -9.64 14.05
C LEU A 28 -5.65 -8.22 13.84
N ARG A 29 -6.12 -7.24 14.61
CA ARG A 29 -5.60 -5.86 14.63
C ARG A 29 -4.16 -5.75 15.16
N SER A 30 -3.75 -6.64 16.06
CA SER A 30 -2.39 -6.66 16.63
C SER A 30 -1.35 -7.31 15.73
N LEU A 31 -1.75 -8.04 14.69
CA LEU A 31 -0.80 -8.57 13.71
C LEU A 31 -0.02 -7.42 13.05
N PRO A 32 1.31 -7.58 12.85
CA PRO A 32 2.10 -6.58 12.15
C PRO A 32 1.53 -6.36 10.73
N PRO A 33 1.53 -5.13 10.20
CA PRO A 33 1.15 -4.87 8.82
C PRO A 33 2.03 -5.71 7.88
N GLY A 34 1.41 -6.43 6.96
CA GLY A 34 2.11 -7.33 6.04
C GLY A 34 1.14 -8.14 5.18
N PRO A 35 1.64 -8.86 4.15
CA PRO A 35 0.81 -9.54 3.17
C PRO A 35 -0.19 -10.53 3.79
N GLU A 36 0.21 -11.20 4.87
CA GLU A 36 -0.67 -12.15 5.57
C GLU A 36 -1.82 -11.43 6.26
N ARG A 37 -1.54 -10.33 6.96
CA ARG A 37 -2.59 -9.52 7.59
C ARG A 37 -3.52 -8.90 6.53
N ASP A 38 -2.99 -8.44 5.41
CA ASP A 38 -3.80 -7.81 4.37
C ASP A 38 -4.72 -8.83 3.70
N PHE A 39 -4.21 -10.03 3.37
CA PHE A 39 -5.03 -11.16 2.96
C PHE A 39 -6.11 -11.49 4.00
N LEU A 40 -5.74 -11.55 5.29
CA LEU A 40 -6.65 -11.85 6.39
C LEU A 40 -7.67 -10.75 6.70
N THR A 41 -7.48 -9.51 6.28
CA THR A 41 -8.36 -8.39 6.70
C THR A 41 -9.06 -7.68 5.56
N LEU A 42 -8.59 -7.83 4.32
CA LEU A 42 -9.08 -7.09 3.14
C LEU A 42 -9.69 -8.00 2.08
N THR A 43 -9.45 -9.32 2.15
CA THR A 43 -9.89 -10.25 1.12
C THR A 43 -10.78 -11.35 1.68
N TRP A 44 -11.59 -11.95 0.81
CA TRP A 44 -12.25 -13.21 1.05
C TRP A 44 -11.87 -14.18 -0.08
N GLY A 45 -11.67 -15.45 0.25
CA GLY A 45 -11.31 -16.45 -0.75
C GLY A 45 -10.49 -17.59 -0.15
N PRO A 46 -10.22 -18.65 -0.92
CA PRO A 46 -9.59 -19.86 -0.41
C PRO A 46 -8.10 -19.72 -0.19
N ILE A 47 -7.65 -20.49 0.79
CA ILE A 47 -6.25 -20.90 0.88
C ILE A 47 -6.11 -22.17 0.07
N VAL A 48 -5.09 -22.25 -0.77
CA VAL A 48 -4.90 -23.31 -1.74
C VAL A 48 -3.50 -23.90 -1.56
N TYR A 49 -3.43 -25.20 -1.32
CA TYR A 49 -2.19 -25.97 -1.29
C TYR A 49 -2.02 -26.73 -2.59
N ARG A 50 -0.93 -26.45 -3.31
CA ARG A 50 -0.51 -27.25 -4.44
C ARG A 50 0.34 -28.41 -3.94
N THR A 51 -0.13 -29.64 -4.13
CA THR A 51 0.60 -30.84 -3.71
C THR A 51 1.15 -31.65 -4.89
N THR A 52 0.64 -31.41 -6.10
CA THR A 52 1.19 -32.01 -7.32
C THR A 52 2.14 -31.06 -8.07
N TYR A 53 3.29 -31.62 -8.44
CA TYR A 53 4.37 -30.97 -9.18
C TYR A 53 4.82 -31.81 -10.38
N ALA A 54 3.93 -32.68 -10.89
CA ALA A 54 4.18 -33.41 -12.15
C ALA A 54 4.47 -32.42 -13.29
N PRO A 55 5.25 -32.77 -14.34
CA PRO A 55 5.63 -31.84 -15.40
C PRO A 55 4.44 -31.07 -16.02
N ASP A 56 3.33 -31.76 -16.28
CA ASP A 56 2.12 -31.15 -16.84
C ASP A 56 1.41 -30.18 -15.88
N SER A 57 1.65 -30.29 -14.57
CA SER A 57 1.06 -29.40 -13.57
C SER A 57 1.45 -27.95 -13.75
N GLN A 58 2.64 -27.67 -14.31
CA GLN A 58 3.08 -26.29 -14.55
C GLN A 58 2.16 -25.55 -15.52
N ARG A 59 1.58 -26.27 -16.50
CA ARG A 59 0.59 -25.73 -17.45
C ARG A 59 -0.82 -25.71 -16.88
N LEU A 60 -1.18 -26.73 -16.10
CA LEU A 60 -2.56 -26.91 -15.63
C LEU A 60 -2.92 -26.07 -14.40
N ILE A 61 -1.96 -25.68 -13.56
CA ILE A 61 -2.21 -24.85 -12.37
C ILE A 61 -2.76 -23.45 -12.72
N PRO A 62 -2.20 -22.70 -13.70
CA PRO A 62 -2.80 -21.44 -14.14
C PRO A 62 -4.25 -21.61 -14.67
N ILE A 63 -4.52 -22.72 -15.38
CA ILE A 63 -5.86 -23.05 -15.88
C ILE A 63 -6.81 -23.30 -14.72
N PHE A 64 -6.39 -24.07 -13.71
CA PHE A 64 -7.15 -24.30 -12.49
C PHE A 64 -7.50 -22.99 -11.78
N LEU A 65 -6.52 -22.12 -11.53
CA LEU A 65 -6.74 -20.86 -10.80
C LEU A 65 -7.67 -19.91 -11.58
N ARG A 66 -7.55 -19.90 -12.91
CA ARG A 66 -8.48 -19.17 -13.78
C ARG A 66 -9.90 -19.74 -13.69
N ALA A 67 -10.05 -21.06 -13.81
CA ALA A 67 -11.35 -21.74 -13.70
C ALA A 67 -11.99 -21.52 -12.32
N LEU A 68 -11.20 -21.60 -11.25
CA LEU A 68 -11.64 -21.32 -9.88
C LEU A 68 -12.20 -19.90 -9.76
N ASN A 69 -11.48 -18.89 -10.28
CA ASN A 69 -11.95 -17.51 -10.25
C ASN A 69 -13.24 -17.36 -11.06
N GLU A 70 -13.28 -17.86 -12.31
CA GLU A 70 -14.45 -17.77 -13.19
C GLU A 70 -15.70 -18.42 -12.56
N GLU A 71 -15.58 -19.61 -11.97
CA GLU A 71 -16.69 -20.30 -11.32
C GLU A 71 -17.16 -19.59 -10.05
N ILE A 72 -16.26 -18.97 -9.28
CA ILE A 72 -16.64 -18.15 -8.13
C ILE A 72 -17.40 -16.91 -8.58
N GLN A 73 -16.94 -16.20 -9.61
CA GLN A 73 -17.66 -15.03 -10.13
C GLN A 73 -19.07 -15.41 -10.62
N LYS A 74 -19.21 -16.52 -11.34
CA LYS A 74 -20.53 -17.03 -11.79
C LYS A 74 -21.43 -17.37 -10.61
N ALA A 75 -20.89 -18.00 -9.57
CA ALA A 75 -21.65 -18.45 -8.42
C ALA A 75 -22.06 -17.32 -7.45
N LEU A 76 -21.34 -16.19 -7.41
CA LEU A 76 -21.61 -15.08 -6.50
C LEU A 76 -23.06 -14.58 -6.56
N SER A 77 -23.54 -14.25 -7.75
CA SER A 77 -24.90 -13.72 -7.94
C SER A 77 -25.99 -14.72 -7.54
N ARG A 78 -25.73 -16.02 -7.73
CA ARG A 78 -26.64 -17.14 -7.41
C ARG A 78 -26.67 -17.44 -5.91
N CYS A 79 -25.50 -17.55 -5.28
CA CYS A 79 -25.37 -18.02 -3.90
C CYS A 79 -25.46 -16.86 -2.89
N LEU A 80 -25.03 -15.66 -3.27
CA LEU A 80 -24.98 -14.47 -2.43
C LEU A 80 -25.70 -13.30 -3.13
N PRO A 81 -27.03 -13.36 -3.32
CA PRO A 81 -27.75 -12.29 -3.99
C PRO A 81 -27.62 -10.96 -3.22
N GLY A 82 -27.51 -9.86 -3.97
CA GLY A 82 -27.31 -8.51 -3.45
C GLY A 82 -27.42 -7.44 -4.54
N SER A 83 -27.18 -6.18 -4.18
CA SER A 83 -27.10 -5.10 -5.18
C SER A 83 -25.87 -5.28 -6.09
N PRO A 84 -25.88 -4.72 -7.31
CA PRO A 84 -24.71 -4.79 -8.20
C PRO A 84 -23.41 -4.26 -7.56
N GLU A 85 -23.52 -3.24 -6.70
CA GLU A 85 -22.37 -2.71 -5.93
C GLU A 85 -21.83 -3.72 -4.91
N GLN A 86 -22.73 -4.43 -4.21
CA GLN A 86 -22.34 -5.47 -3.25
C GLN A 86 -21.69 -6.65 -3.95
N ILE A 87 -22.23 -7.07 -5.09
CA ILE A 87 -21.63 -8.12 -5.91
C ILE A 87 -20.25 -7.67 -6.37
N ARG A 88 -20.12 -6.51 -7.03
CA ARG A 88 -18.82 -5.96 -7.47
C ARG A 88 -17.81 -5.88 -6.33
N LEU A 89 -18.25 -5.55 -5.12
CA LEU A 89 -17.35 -5.54 -3.98
C LEU A 89 -16.87 -6.95 -3.60
N LEU A 90 -17.75 -7.95 -3.62
CA LEU A 90 -17.35 -9.35 -3.47
C LEU A 90 -16.34 -9.72 -4.57
N GLU A 91 -16.59 -9.38 -5.84
CA GLU A 91 -15.64 -9.68 -6.94
C GLU A 91 -14.26 -9.04 -6.71
N THR A 92 -14.23 -7.76 -6.33
CA THR A 92 -12.98 -6.99 -6.13
C THR A 92 -12.22 -7.34 -4.86
N THR A 93 -12.89 -7.89 -3.85
CA THR A 93 -12.27 -8.35 -2.60
C THR A 93 -11.97 -9.86 -2.62
N TYR A 94 -12.26 -10.55 -3.73
CA TYR A 94 -11.93 -11.95 -3.88
C TYR A 94 -10.44 -12.14 -4.16
N ALA A 95 -9.75 -12.90 -3.31
CA ALA A 95 -8.36 -13.29 -3.52
C ALA A 95 -8.08 -14.67 -2.94
N SER A 96 -7.25 -15.46 -3.63
CA SER A 96 -6.77 -16.76 -3.12
C SER A 96 -5.33 -16.66 -2.64
N LYS A 97 -4.98 -17.32 -1.53
CA LYS A 97 -3.59 -17.49 -1.09
C LYS A 97 -3.11 -18.88 -1.48
N VAL A 98 -2.06 -18.95 -2.31
CA VAL A 98 -1.55 -20.22 -2.83
C VAL A 98 -0.22 -20.57 -2.18
N PHE A 99 -0.15 -21.74 -1.56
CA PHE A 99 1.07 -22.37 -1.09
C PHE A 99 1.59 -23.32 -2.17
N ASN A 100 2.78 -23.02 -2.69
CA ASN A 100 3.34 -23.64 -3.90
C ASN A 100 4.80 -24.10 -3.74
N SER A 101 5.26 -24.32 -2.49
CA SER A 101 6.58 -24.88 -2.21
C SER A 101 6.63 -26.35 -2.58
N GLN A 102 7.38 -26.69 -3.63
CA GLN A 102 7.57 -28.08 -4.05
C GLN A 102 8.29 -28.91 -2.98
N GLU A 103 9.25 -28.30 -2.28
CA GLU A 103 10.03 -28.98 -1.24
C GLU A 103 9.15 -29.36 -0.04
N GLU A 104 8.15 -28.54 0.29
CA GLU A 104 7.27 -28.75 1.44
C GLU A 104 6.04 -29.61 1.12
N TYR A 105 5.44 -29.43 -0.05
CA TYR A 105 4.09 -29.95 -0.33
C TYR A 105 4.04 -31.02 -1.42
N HIS A 106 5.15 -31.38 -2.07
CA HIS A 106 5.07 -32.36 -3.15
C HIS A 106 4.69 -33.76 -2.64
N GLY A 107 3.56 -34.28 -3.15
CA GLY A 107 3.09 -35.64 -2.88
C GLY A 107 2.50 -35.85 -1.48
N VAL A 108 2.31 -34.77 -0.71
CA VAL A 108 1.75 -34.86 0.65
C VAL A 108 0.25 -35.18 0.60
N ASP A 109 -0.26 -35.85 1.63
CA ASP A 109 -1.64 -36.26 1.79
C ASP A 109 -2.51 -35.20 2.49
N GLU A 110 -3.80 -35.48 2.64
CA GLU A 110 -4.77 -34.54 3.24
C GLU A 110 -4.48 -34.26 4.72
N GLU A 111 -3.99 -35.24 5.47
CA GLU A 111 -3.63 -35.07 6.89
C GLU A 111 -2.45 -34.10 7.00
N THR A 112 -1.43 -34.27 6.16
CA THR A 112 -0.27 -33.36 6.12
C THR A 112 -0.68 -31.94 5.70
N VAL A 113 -1.59 -31.77 4.74
CA VAL A 113 -2.10 -30.44 4.36
C VAL A 113 -2.93 -29.83 5.49
N GLN A 114 -3.72 -30.63 6.21
CA GLN A 114 -4.47 -30.18 7.38
C GLN A 114 -3.53 -29.67 8.47
N GLU A 115 -2.45 -30.41 8.76
CA GLU A 115 -1.41 -30.02 9.71
C GLU A 115 -0.67 -28.75 9.27
N ALA A 116 -0.24 -28.66 8.00
CA ALA A 116 0.39 -27.46 7.47
C ALA A 116 -0.52 -26.23 7.57
N PHE A 117 -1.82 -26.41 7.32
CA PHE A 117 -2.81 -25.35 7.46
C PHE A 117 -3.02 -24.95 8.92
N HIS A 118 -3.02 -25.91 9.85
CA HIS A 118 -3.04 -25.67 11.28
C HIS A 118 -1.81 -24.86 11.72
N ASP A 119 -0.61 -25.33 11.38
CA ASP A 119 0.67 -24.72 11.76
C ASP A 119 0.79 -23.29 11.23
N TRP A 120 0.37 -23.06 9.99
CA TRP A 120 0.33 -21.70 9.44
C TRP A 120 -0.59 -20.78 10.26
N LYS A 121 -1.76 -21.27 10.71
CA LYS A 121 -2.66 -20.49 11.58
C LYS A 121 -2.09 -20.27 12.98
N VAL A 122 -1.38 -21.25 13.53
CA VAL A 122 -0.70 -21.12 14.83
C VAL A 122 0.44 -20.10 14.73
N ALA A 123 1.21 -20.10 13.64
CA ALA A 123 2.28 -19.14 13.39
C ALA A 123 1.76 -17.69 13.31
N LEU A 124 0.51 -17.50 12.88
CA LEU A 124 -0.16 -16.20 12.90
C LEU A 124 -0.56 -15.72 14.31
N ALA A 125 -0.38 -16.54 15.34
CA ALA A 125 -0.73 -16.24 16.74
C ALA A 125 -2.17 -15.69 16.88
N LEU A 126 -3.12 -16.28 16.13
CA LEU A 126 -4.50 -15.82 16.13
C LEU A 126 -5.11 -15.98 17.54
N PRO A 127 -5.78 -14.95 18.08
CA PRO A 127 -6.57 -15.11 19.31
C PRO A 127 -7.70 -16.11 19.07
N ALA A 128 -8.27 -16.68 20.14
CA ALA A 128 -9.54 -17.39 20.03
C ALA A 128 -10.66 -16.40 19.63
N ILE A 129 -11.05 -16.41 18.35
CA ILE A 129 -12.12 -15.60 17.75
C ILE A 129 -13.05 -16.50 16.90
N GLU A 130 -14.21 -15.98 16.47
CA GLU A 130 -15.01 -16.63 15.42
C GLU A 130 -14.17 -16.58 14.13
N LEU A 131 -13.69 -17.73 13.65
CA LEU A 131 -12.83 -17.76 12.47
C LEU A 131 -13.69 -17.49 11.23
N PRO A 132 -13.23 -16.62 10.33
CA PRO A 132 -13.88 -16.48 9.04
C PRO A 132 -13.77 -17.79 8.27
N VAL A 133 -14.68 -18.04 7.34
CA VAL A 133 -14.75 -19.33 6.64
C VAL A 133 -13.45 -19.67 5.92
N ARG A 134 -12.74 -18.67 5.39
CA ARG A 134 -11.43 -18.88 4.76
C ARG A 134 -10.33 -19.41 5.70
N MET A 135 -10.47 -19.24 7.01
CA MET A 135 -9.55 -19.82 8.01
C MET A 135 -10.04 -21.16 8.54
N ARG A 136 -11.22 -21.62 8.11
CA ARG A 136 -11.86 -22.86 8.53
C ARG A 136 -11.69 -24.00 7.52
N MET A 137 -11.34 -23.66 6.28
CA MET A 137 -11.05 -24.64 5.24
C MET A 137 -9.99 -24.17 4.26
N CYS A 138 -9.30 -25.13 3.63
CA CYS A 138 -8.38 -24.91 2.53
C CYS A 138 -8.69 -25.87 1.37
N LEU A 139 -8.18 -25.53 0.17
CA LEU A 139 -8.27 -26.34 -1.03
C LEU A 139 -6.94 -27.06 -1.25
N MET A 140 -7.01 -28.33 -1.67
CA MET A 140 -5.84 -29.12 -2.07
C MET A 140 -5.93 -29.43 -3.56
N ILE A 141 -4.89 -29.06 -4.30
CA ILE A 141 -4.72 -29.41 -5.71
C ILE A 141 -3.79 -30.62 -5.78
N ASP A 142 -4.38 -31.80 -5.96
CA ASP A 142 -3.69 -33.07 -6.11
C ASP A 142 -3.67 -33.56 -7.57
N ASP A 143 -3.07 -34.72 -7.81
CA ASP A 143 -3.01 -35.33 -9.14
C ASP A 143 -4.40 -35.64 -9.72
N GLY A 144 -5.41 -35.88 -8.88
CA GLY A 144 -6.78 -36.11 -9.30
C GLY A 144 -7.43 -34.88 -9.91
N VAL A 145 -7.23 -33.71 -9.29
CA VAL A 145 -7.70 -32.42 -9.82
C VAL A 145 -7.09 -32.16 -11.21
N LEU A 146 -5.77 -32.32 -11.32
CA LEU A 146 -5.07 -32.03 -12.57
C LEU A 146 -5.39 -33.04 -13.68
N SER A 147 -5.55 -34.31 -13.35
CA SER A 147 -5.98 -35.33 -14.32
C SER A 147 -7.36 -35.03 -14.90
N HIS A 148 -8.26 -34.53 -14.06
CA HIS A 148 -9.58 -34.09 -14.51
C HIS A 148 -9.48 -32.88 -15.45
N LEU A 149 -8.72 -31.86 -15.07
CA LEU A 149 -8.49 -30.68 -15.92
C LEU A 149 -7.85 -31.04 -17.26
N ALA A 150 -6.84 -31.91 -17.26
CA ALA A 150 -6.19 -32.39 -18.48
C ALA A 150 -7.22 -33.04 -19.42
N THR A 151 -8.05 -33.94 -18.87
CA THR A 151 -9.12 -34.60 -19.64
C THR A 151 -10.12 -33.59 -20.21
N THR A 152 -10.53 -32.59 -19.44
CA THR A 152 -11.45 -31.55 -19.90
C THR A 152 -10.83 -30.67 -20.99
N VAL A 153 -9.54 -30.32 -20.86
CA VAL A 153 -8.79 -29.56 -21.88
C VAL A 153 -8.67 -30.38 -23.18
N ASP A 154 -8.35 -31.66 -23.08
CA ASP A 154 -8.20 -32.52 -24.25
C ASP A 154 -9.56 -32.72 -24.94
N MET A 155 -10.64 -32.99 -24.19
CA MET A 155 -11.99 -33.14 -24.72
C MET A 155 -12.53 -31.86 -25.37
N SER A 156 -12.30 -30.70 -24.76
CA SER A 156 -12.73 -29.40 -25.32
C SER A 156 -11.98 -29.06 -26.60
N SER A 157 -10.69 -29.38 -26.68
CA SER A 157 -9.89 -29.22 -27.89
C SER A 157 -10.38 -30.10 -29.05
N MET A 158 -10.85 -31.32 -28.76
CA MET A 158 -11.42 -32.23 -29.77
C MET A 158 -12.78 -31.77 -30.31
N VAL A 159 -13.55 -31.01 -29.52
CA VAL A 159 -14.93 -30.62 -29.83
C VAL A 159 -15.03 -29.14 -30.28
N GLU A 160 -13.90 -28.42 -30.35
CA GLU A 160 -13.82 -26.98 -30.67
C GLU A 160 -14.82 -26.12 -29.86
N LYS A 161 -14.97 -26.44 -28.57
CA LYS A 161 -15.84 -25.71 -27.64
C LYS A 161 -15.05 -25.21 -26.45
N ASP A 162 -15.56 -24.16 -25.81
CA ASP A 162 -15.02 -23.69 -24.54
C ASP A 162 -15.09 -24.82 -23.49
N ALA A 163 -13.98 -24.99 -22.77
CA ALA A 163 -13.86 -25.97 -21.71
C ALA A 163 -14.76 -25.60 -20.52
N ASP A 164 -15.64 -26.53 -20.13
CA ASP A 164 -16.47 -26.38 -18.93
C ASP A 164 -15.78 -27.02 -17.72
N TYR A 165 -15.30 -26.18 -16.81
CA TYR A 165 -14.63 -26.59 -15.58
C TYR A 165 -15.55 -26.61 -14.36
N SER A 166 -16.85 -26.35 -14.53
CA SER A 166 -17.82 -26.22 -13.42
C SER A 166 -17.86 -27.46 -12.52
N THR A 167 -17.70 -28.66 -13.09
CA THR A 167 -17.73 -29.95 -12.39
C THR A 167 -16.36 -30.44 -11.91
N CYS A 168 -15.30 -29.66 -12.14
CA CYS A 168 -13.95 -30.02 -11.75
C CYS A 168 -13.88 -30.25 -10.23
N PRO A 169 -13.55 -31.47 -9.75
CA PRO A 169 -13.52 -31.77 -8.34
C PRO A 169 -12.24 -31.20 -7.71
N VAL A 170 -12.38 -30.46 -6.62
CA VAL A 170 -11.27 -30.05 -5.74
C VAL A 170 -11.48 -30.63 -4.34
N LYS A 171 -10.40 -31.04 -3.69
CA LYS A 171 -10.46 -31.45 -2.28
C LYS A 171 -10.53 -30.22 -1.39
N VAL A 172 -11.53 -30.20 -0.52
CA VAL A 172 -11.73 -29.17 0.51
C VAL A 172 -11.45 -29.83 1.85
N ILE A 173 -10.51 -29.27 2.61
CA ILE A 173 -10.05 -29.79 3.90
C ILE A 173 -10.53 -28.83 4.99
N GLU A 174 -11.17 -29.36 6.04
CA GLU A 174 -11.66 -28.59 7.18
C GLU A 174 -10.60 -28.54 8.29
N GLU A 175 -10.26 -27.36 8.78
CA GLU A 175 -9.43 -27.15 9.96
C GLU A 175 -9.98 -25.94 10.72
N ASN A 176 -10.62 -26.18 11.87
CA ASN A 176 -11.35 -25.15 12.61
C ASN A 176 -10.59 -24.59 13.82
N TYR A 177 -9.32 -24.92 14.08
CA TYR A 177 -8.59 -24.38 15.23
C TYR A 177 -8.04 -22.96 14.93
N PRO A 178 -8.06 -21.99 15.88
CA PRO A 178 -8.62 -22.01 17.23
C PRO A 178 -10.05 -21.41 17.35
N ASP A 179 -10.99 -21.77 16.47
CA ASP A 179 -12.34 -21.18 16.41
C ASP A 179 -13.08 -21.24 17.76
N LEU A 180 -13.67 -20.11 18.16
CA LEU A 180 -14.41 -19.97 19.42
C LEU A 180 -15.57 -20.96 19.57
N HIS A 181 -16.26 -21.28 18.47
CA HIS A 181 -17.42 -22.15 18.44
C HIS A 181 -17.06 -23.60 18.21
N ARG A 182 -15.91 -23.88 17.60
CA ARG A 182 -15.47 -25.24 17.26
C ARG A 182 -13.97 -25.40 17.54
N ARG A 183 -13.65 -25.68 18.81
CA ARG A 183 -12.27 -25.78 19.32
C ARG A 183 -11.52 -27.04 18.90
N ASP A 184 -12.23 -28.07 18.45
CA ASP A 184 -11.64 -29.34 18.04
C ASP A 184 -11.35 -29.33 16.53
N SER A 185 -10.12 -29.67 16.15
CA SER A 185 -9.67 -29.78 14.75
C SER A 185 -10.24 -31.01 14.03
N LYS A 186 -10.73 -32.01 14.79
CA LYS A 186 -11.31 -33.25 14.24
C LYS A 186 -12.84 -33.25 14.35
N PRO A 187 -13.57 -33.55 13.27
CA PRO A 187 -15.02 -33.72 13.28
C PRO A 187 -15.43 -34.99 14.05
N THR A 188 -16.57 -34.91 14.73
CA THR A 188 -17.01 -35.81 15.80
C THR A 188 -17.83 -37.03 15.33
N LYS A 189 -17.53 -37.63 14.16
CA LYS A 189 -18.15 -38.89 13.71
C LYS A 189 -17.12 -39.88 13.17
N GLU A 190 -17.32 -41.17 13.44
CA GLU A 190 -16.36 -42.25 13.13
C GLU A 190 -16.02 -42.39 11.62
N ASP A 191 -16.86 -41.86 10.70
CA ASP A 191 -16.77 -42.11 9.25
C ASP A 191 -16.36 -40.90 8.37
N TYR A 192 -16.13 -39.70 8.91
CA TYR A 192 -15.79 -38.51 8.10
C TYR A 192 -14.29 -38.16 8.20
N PRO A 193 -13.53 -38.17 7.09
CA PRO A 193 -12.08 -38.01 7.12
C PRO A 193 -11.58 -36.56 7.28
N GLY A 194 -12.46 -35.59 7.57
CA GLY A 194 -12.07 -34.17 7.70
C GLY A 194 -11.93 -33.42 6.37
N TRP A 195 -12.21 -34.08 5.23
CA TRP A 195 -12.20 -33.46 3.91
C TRP A 195 -13.28 -34.05 2.99
N THR A 196 -13.63 -33.31 1.94
CA THR A 196 -14.59 -33.76 0.92
C THR A 196 -14.21 -33.25 -0.48
N LYS A 197 -14.76 -33.86 -1.54
CA LYS A 197 -14.58 -33.36 -2.91
C LYS A 197 -15.74 -32.45 -3.28
N VAL A 198 -15.44 -31.26 -3.77
CA VAL A 198 -16.43 -30.25 -4.15
C VAL A 198 -16.16 -29.81 -5.58
N ALA A 199 -17.21 -29.69 -6.39
CA ALA A 199 -17.11 -29.11 -7.72
C ALA A 199 -16.84 -27.59 -7.62
N LEU A 200 -16.04 -27.03 -8.54
CA LEU A 200 -15.73 -25.59 -8.53
C LEU A 200 -16.98 -24.71 -8.48
N SER A 201 -18.04 -25.08 -9.20
CA SER A 201 -19.31 -24.34 -9.24
C SER A 201 -20.10 -24.33 -7.91
N ALA A 202 -19.78 -25.25 -6.99
CA ALA A 202 -20.43 -25.41 -5.69
C ALA A 202 -19.63 -24.79 -4.53
N LEU A 203 -18.43 -24.25 -4.78
CA LEU A 203 -17.57 -23.73 -3.71
C LEU A 203 -18.20 -22.57 -2.95
N VAL A 204 -18.83 -21.60 -3.63
CA VAL A 204 -19.48 -20.45 -2.97
C VAL A 204 -20.64 -20.90 -2.06
N GLU A 205 -21.35 -21.97 -2.44
CA GLU A 205 -22.40 -22.56 -1.61
C GLU A 205 -21.84 -23.21 -0.34
N VAL A 206 -20.71 -23.91 -0.43
CA VAL A 206 -19.99 -24.44 0.73
C VAL A 206 -19.51 -23.30 1.63
N TYR A 207 -18.91 -22.26 1.05
CA TYR A 207 -18.49 -21.05 1.77
C TYR A 207 -19.64 -20.43 2.57
N ASP A 208 -20.77 -20.16 1.92
CA ASP A 208 -21.90 -19.53 2.58
C ASP A 208 -22.57 -20.46 3.61
N GLY A 209 -22.57 -21.77 3.39
CA GLY A 209 -23.07 -22.71 4.37
C GLY A 209 -22.22 -22.79 5.64
N LEU A 210 -20.88 -22.86 5.50
CA LEU A 210 -19.97 -22.82 6.64
C LEU A 210 -20.13 -21.52 7.43
N ARG A 211 -20.31 -20.38 6.74
CA ARG A 211 -20.61 -19.07 7.36
C ARG A 211 -21.90 -19.08 8.18
N ARG A 212 -22.89 -19.87 7.74
CA ARG A 212 -24.18 -20.07 8.43
C ARG A 212 -24.11 -21.13 9.54
N GLY A 213 -22.93 -21.70 9.80
CA GLY A 213 -22.70 -22.67 10.87
C GLY A 213 -22.83 -24.14 10.45
N ARG A 214 -22.94 -24.43 9.14
CA ARG A 214 -22.79 -25.82 8.65
C ARG A 214 -21.37 -26.33 8.87
N SER A 215 -21.23 -27.65 8.91
CA SER A 215 -19.95 -28.36 8.92
C SER A 215 -19.58 -28.75 7.49
N LEU A 216 -18.29 -28.90 7.18
CA LEU A 216 -17.90 -29.45 5.88
C LEU A 216 -18.42 -30.88 5.68
N GLU A 217 -18.64 -31.60 6.79
CA GLU A 217 -19.28 -32.91 6.82
C GLU A 217 -20.67 -32.93 6.15
N ASP A 218 -21.44 -31.84 6.24
CA ASP A 218 -22.78 -31.76 5.65
C ASP A 218 -22.76 -31.89 4.11
N TYR A 219 -21.58 -31.69 3.52
CA TYR A 219 -21.31 -31.78 2.09
C TYR A 219 -20.56 -33.08 1.71
N HIS A 220 -20.28 -33.94 2.68
CA HIS A 220 -19.53 -35.17 2.47
C HIS A 220 -20.43 -36.35 2.12
N LYS A 221 -20.04 -37.06 1.05
CA LYS A 221 -20.55 -38.39 0.71
C LYS A 221 -19.37 -39.24 0.26
N SER A 222 -19.17 -40.39 0.91
CA SER A 222 -18.03 -41.27 0.64
C SER A 222 -17.92 -41.58 -0.86
N GLY A 223 -16.76 -41.27 -1.44
CA GLY A 223 -16.45 -41.50 -2.85
C GLY A 223 -17.16 -40.58 -3.87
N GLN A 224 -17.97 -39.62 -3.44
CA GLN A 224 -18.72 -38.72 -4.34
C GLN A 224 -18.19 -37.28 -4.32
N VAL A 225 -18.47 -36.54 -5.40
CA VAL A 225 -18.20 -35.10 -5.52
C VAL A 225 -19.49 -34.35 -5.23
N TYR A 226 -19.44 -33.34 -4.37
CA TYR A 226 -20.56 -32.43 -4.15
C TYR A 226 -20.70 -31.46 -5.32
N LEU A 227 -21.83 -31.51 -6.03
CA LEU A 227 -22.09 -30.72 -7.24
C LEU A 227 -22.91 -29.43 -7.01
N GLY A 228 -23.31 -29.16 -5.76
CA GLY A 228 -24.23 -28.07 -5.42
C GLY A 228 -25.70 -28.49 -5.43
N ASP A 229 -26.54 -27.74 -4.71
CA ASP A 229 -27.98 -27.99 -4.68
C ASP A 229 -28.64 -27.27 -5.87
N ASP A 230 -29.05 -28.01 -6.91
CA ASP A 230 -29.77 -27.47 -8.07
C ASP A 230 -31.15 -26.89 -7.64
N GLY A 231 -31.18 -25.59 -7.34
CA GLY A 231 -32.34 -24.70 -7.31
C GLY A 231 -33.65 -25.24 -6.72
N CYS A 232 -33.88 -25.07 -5.41
CA CYS A 232 -35.24 -25.03 -4.88
C CYS A 232 -35.39 -24.15 -3.61
N ARG A 233 -36.13 -23.04 -3.79
CA ARG A 233 -37.01 -22.31 -2.86
C ARG A 233 -36.59 -22.05 -1.40
N MET A 234 -36.67 -20.76 -1.02
CA MET A 234 -37.13 -20.35 0.31
C MET A 234 -38.38 -21.16 0.70
N ASP A 235 -38.34 -21.92 1.80
CA ASP A 235 -39.20 -21.66 2.97
C ASP A 235 -38.98 -22.61 4.17
N ARG A 236 -39.15 -22.01 5.37
CA ARG A 236 -39.86 -22.51 6.57
C ARG A 236 -39.16 -23.31 7.71
N PHE A 237 -39.06 -22.58 8.84
CA PHE A 237 -39.22 -22.94 10.27
C PHE A 237 -38.14 -23.83 10.91
N ILE A 238 -37.68 -23.59 12.16
CA ILE A 238 -38.47 -23.49 13.40
C ILE A 238 -37.83 -22.52 14.41
N SER A 239 -38.66 -21.59 14.89
CA SER A 239 -38.49 -20.84 16.14
C SER A 239 -38.53 -21.80 17.34
N ARG A 240 -37.48 -21.82 18.17
CA ARG A 240 -37.56 -22.41 19.52
C ARG A 240 -37.38 -21.35 20.59
N LYS A 241 -38.40 -21.33 21.44
CA LYS A 241 -38.71 -20.38 22.52
C LYS A 241 -37.66 -20.44 23.64
N ARG A 242 -37.42 -19.27 24.25
CA ARG A 242 -36.93 -19.15 25.64
C ARG A 242 -37.82 -19.96 26.59
N PRO A 243 -37.26 -20.59 27.63
CA PRO A 243 -37.94 -20.78 28.89
C PRO A 243 -37.55 -19.67 29.88
N ARG A 244 -38.53 -19.22 30.66
CA ARG A 244 -38.38 -18.33 31.83
C ARG A 244 -39.16 -19.01 32.96
N LEU A 245 -38.57 -19.08 34.16
CA LEU A 245 -39.14 -18.76 35.49
C LEU A 245 -38.26 -19.36 36.64
N SER A 246 -37.52 -18.47 37.33
CA SER A 246 -37.44 -18.15 38.80
C SER A 246 -37.79 -19.20 39.89
N PRO A 247 -37.60 -18.89 41.20
CA PRO A 247 -36.40 -18.47 41.95
C PRO A 247 -36.18 -19.35 43.23
N SER A 248 -35.00 -19.34 43.86
CA SER A 248 -34.90 -19.56 45.32
C SER A 248 -33.53 -19.16 45.87
N ALA A 249 -33.59 -18.50 47.03
CA ALA A 249 -32.46 -18.03 47.81
C ALA A 249 -31.95 -19.11 48.76
N THR A 250 -30.66 -19.08 49.10
CA THR A 250 -30.22 -19.33 50.48
C THR A 250 -28.95 -18.52 50.75
N GLN A 251 -29.04 -17.68 51.78
CA GLN A 251 -27.95 -16.92 52.38
C GLN A 251 -26.98 -17.87 53.09
N GLN A 252 -25.68 -17.59 53.02
CA GLN A 252 -24.78 -17.80 54.13
C GLN A 252 -23.84 -16.60 54.26
N THR A 253 -24.06 -15.85 55.34
CA THR A 253 -23.19 -14.81 55.89
C THR A 253 -22.06 -15.45 56.70
N LEU A 254 -20.83 -14.97 56.53
CA LEU A 254 -19.79 -14.95 57.56
C LEU A 254 -18.96 -13.66 57.39
N SER A 255 -18.59 -13.10 58.54
CA SER A 255 -18.11 -11.75 58.81
C SER A 255 -16.55 -11.69 58.90
N PRO A 256 -15.92 -10.62 59.41
CA PRO A 256 -15.17 -9.68 58.59
C PRO A 256 -13.69 -9.60 59.02
N ASP A 257 -12.75 -9.99 58.15
CA ASP A 257 -11.34 -9.72 58.40
C ASP A 257 -10.69 -9.11 57.14
N GLU A 258 -10.36 -7.83 57.30
CA GLU A 258 -9.32 -7.06 56.61
C GLU A 258 -8.97 -7.50 55.18
N ASP A 259 -9.79 -7.05 54.23
CA ASP A 259 -9.47 -7.21 52.80
C ASP A 259 -8.10 -6.58 52.48
N SER A 260 -7.19 -7.44 52.03
CA SER A 260 -5.92 -7.07 51.41
C SER A 260 -6.14 -5.96 50.39
N THR A 261 -5.19 -5.01 50.32
CA THR A 261 -5.18 -3.90 49.37
C THR A 261 -5.45 -4.36 47.93
N ASP A 262 -5.02 -5.58 47.57
CA ASP A 262 -5.23 -6.17 46.24
C ASP A 262 -6.69 -6.53 45.96
N MET A 263 -7.45 -6.96 46.98
CA MET A 263 -8.89 -7.27 46.85
C MET A 263 -9.71 -5.99 46.70
N LYS A 264 -9.36 -4.95 47.48
CA LYS A 264 -9.98 -3.63 47.39
C LYS A 264 -9.69 -2.96 46.04
N LEU A 265 -8.49 -3.14 45.51
CA LEU A 265 -8.12 -2.74 44.16
C LEU A 265 -8.90 -3.49 43.08
N ALA A 266 -9.07 -4.81 43.21
CA ALA A 266 -9.83 -5.61 42.26
C ALA A 266 -11.31 -5.17 42.20
N ILE A 267 -11.91 -4.83 43.34
CA ILE A 267 -13.27 -4.28 43.40
C ILE A 267 -13.34 -2.92 42.71
N LEU A 268 -12.38 -2.01 42.97
CA LEU A 268 -12.32 -0.71 42.30
C LEU A 268 -12.08 -0.84 40.78
N LEU A 269 -11.26 -1.80 40.34
CA LEU A 269 -11.03 -2.09 38.92
C LEU A 269 -12.29 -2.65 38.24
N SER A 270 -13.10 -3.42 38.97
CA SER A 270 -14.38 -3.89 38.46
C SER A 270 -15.42 -2.76 38.37
N LEU A 271 -15.41 -1.82 39.31
CA LEU A 271 -16.36 -0.70 39.35
C LEU A 271 -15.95 0.44 38.39
N PHE A 272 -14.65 0.61 38.15
CA PHE A 272 -14.08 1.63 37.29
C PHE A 272 -13.00 1.04 36.35
N PRO A 273 -13.39 0.15 35.41
CA PRO A 273 -12.45 -0.56 34.52
C PRO A 273 -11.66 0.36 33.57
N ASP A 274 -12.11 1.62 33.44
CA ASP A 274 -11.47 2.64 32.61
C ASP A 274 -10.36 3.42 33.35
N ILE A 275 -10.15 3.16 34.66
CA ILE A 275 -9.10 3.79 35.46
C ILE A 275 -7.98 2.79 35.67
N GLU A 276 -6.74 3.19 35.35
CA GLU A 276 -5.57 2.34 35.54
C GLU A 276 -5.38 1.99 37.02
N GLN A 277 -4.95 0.75 37.28
CA GLN A 277 -4.81 0.17 38.61
C GLN A 277 -3.96 1.04 39.55
N ASP A 278 -2.87 1.64 39.04
CA ASP A 278 -1.98 2.51 39.83
C ASP A 278 -2.70 3.77 40.33
N ALA A 279 -3.59 4.35 39.51
CA ALA A 279 -4.38 5.51 39.90
C ALA A 279 -5.49 5.14 40.91
N LEU A 280 -6.05 3.93 40.80
CA LEU A 280 -7.00 3.42 41.80
C LEU A 280 -6.32 3.12 43.14
N LEU A 281 -5.06 2.68 43.12
CA LEU A 281 -4.26 2.45 44.33
C LEU A 281 -3.95 3.75 45.06
N ASP A 282 -3.57 4.80 44.32
CA ASP A 282 -3.33 6.13 44.89
C ASP A 282 -4.60 6.72 45.52
N ILE A 283 -5.76 6.59 44.84
CA ILE A 283 -7.04 7.08 45.36
C ILE A 283 -7.44 6.27 46.60
N LEU A 284 -7.37 4.94 46.54
CA LEU A 284 -7.66 4.06 47.67
C LEU A 284 -6.78 4.38 48.89
N THR A 285 -5.50 4.65 48.67
CA THR A 285 -4.56 5.06 49.73
C THR A 285 -4.90 6.43 50.31
N SER A 286 -5.26 7.40 49.45
CA SER A 286 -5.67 8.73 49.89
C SER A 286 -7.02 8.76 50.61
N SER A 287 -7.88 7.77 50.37
CA SER A 287 -9.15 7.52 51.04
C SER A 287 -9.03 6.60 52.26
N GLY A 288 -7.82 6.40 52.79
CA GLY A 288 -7.58 5.61 54.01
C GLY A 288 -7.84 4.11 53.86
N GLY A 289 -7.81 3.58 52.64
CA GLY A 289 -8.06 2.17 52.35
C GLY A 289 -9.54 1.77 52.31
N SER A 290 -10.45 2.74 52.22
CA SER A 290 -11.90 2.56 52.09
C SER A 290 -12.31 2.56 50.61
N VAL A 291 -12.97 1.49 50.16
CA VAL A 291 -13.41 1.33 48.75
C VAL A 291 -14.60 2.22 48.46
N GLU A 292 -15.49 2.41 49.43
CA GLU A 292 -16.67 3.25 49.35
C GLU A 292 -16.27 4.72 49.19
N ASP A 293 -15.31 5.19 49.99
CA ASP A 293 -14.83 6.57 49.93
C ASP A 293 -14.02 6.82 48.66
N ALA A 294 -13.18 5.87 48.25
CA ALA A 294 -12.46 5.93 46.97
C ALA A 294 -13.45 6.01 45.78
N SER A 295 -14.52 5.21 45.81
CA SER A 295 -15.58 5.21 44.79
C SER A 295 -16.37 6.52 44.77
N ALA A 296 -16.64 7.10 45.94
CA ALA A 296 -17.30 8.40 46.06
C ALA A 296 -16.42 9.53 45.51
N VAL A 297 -15.11 9.52 45.79
CA VAL A 297 -14.14 10.48 45.25
C VAL A 297 -14.06 10.36 43.73
N ILE A 298 -13.97 9.13 43.18
CA ILE A 298 -13.94 8.89 41.73
C ILE A 298 -15.23 9.37 41.05
N THR A 299 -16.38 9.09 41.66
CA THR A 299 -17.69 9.49 41.13
C THR A 299 -17.88 11.00 41.19
N ALA A 300 -17.46 11.66 42.27
CA ALA A 300 -17.49 13.11 42.41
C ALA A 300 -16.53 13.82 41.43
N GLN A 301 -15.34 13.24 41.19
CA GLN A 301 -14.41 13.73 40.17
C GLN A 301 -14.96 13.59 38.75
N ARG A 302 -15.76 12.55 38.47
CA ARG A 302 -16.46 12.36 37.18
C ARG A 302 -17.63 13.33 37.00
N ALA A 303 -18.32 13.73 38.08
CA ALA A 303 -19.45 14.66 38.03
C ALA A 303 -19.05 16.13 37.81
N TYR A 304 -17.79 16.51 38.07
CA TYR A 304 -17.33 17.91 38.07
C TYR A 304 -16.20 18.24 37.07
N ARG A 305 -16.29 17.73 35.83
CA ARG A 305 -15.41 18.21 34.74
C ARG A 305 -16.18 18.63 33.47
N PRO A 306 -16.10 19.91 33.06
CA PRO A 306 -16.35 20.32 31.69
C PRO A 306 -15.26 19.74 30.77
N ALA A 307 -15.66 19.28 29.58
CA ALA A 307 -14.81 18.53 28.66
C ALA A 307 -13.54 19.30 28.22
N LYS A 308 -12.37 18.79 28.64
CA LYS A 308 -11.06 19.06 28.02
C LYS A 308 -10.31 17.73 27.81
N LYS A 309 -9.99 17.46 26.54
CA LYS A 309 -9.29 16.25 26.04
C LYS A 309 -7.77 16.33 26.26
N ARG A 310 -7.18 15.25 26.78
CA ARG A 310 -5.80 14.76 26.55
C ARG A 310 -5.93 13.22 26.41
N ALA A 311 -5.85 12.63 25.23
CA ALA A 311 -4.67 12.28 24.43
C ALA A 311 -3.92 11.01 24.92
N GLY A 312 -4.55 9.84 24.72
CA GLY A 312 -3.91 8.52 24.61
C GLY A 312 -4.06 8.01 23.17
N GLY A 313 -2.94 7.84 22.47
CA GLY A 313 -2.86 7.77 21.01
C GLY A 313 -3.17 6.40 20.40
N VAL A 314 -4.44 6.00 20.38
CA VAL A 314 -4.95 4.98 19.44
C VAL A 314 -5.29 5.70 18.13
N SER A 315 -4.57 5.44 17.04
CA SER A 315 -5.12 5.80 15.73
C SER A 315 -5.97 4.64 15.25
N ALA A 316 -7.25 4.91 15.25
CA ALA A 316 -8.23 4.27 14.42
C ALA A 316 -7.78 4.26 12.95
N ILE A 317 -8.06 3.12 12.31
CA ILE A 317 -8.07 2.89 10.88
C ILE A 317 -9.31 3.60 10.36
N GLN A 318 -9.13 4.52 9.41
CA GLN A 318 -10.22 5.20 8.72
C GLN A 318 -10.40 4.49 7.39
N THR A 319 -11.51 3.76 7.23
CA THR A 319 -12.02 3.25 5.96
C THR A 319 -12.56 4.41 5.11
N SER A 320 -12.52 4.25 3.79
CA SER A 320 -13.03 5.19 2.79
C SER A 320 -14.40 5.78 3.14
N MET A 321 -14.54 7.11 3.02
CA MET A 321 -15.66 7.93 3.52
C MET A 321 -16.75 8.24 2.48
N ALA A 322 -16.86 7.50 1.39
CA ALA A 322 -17.79 7.85 0.30
C ALA A 322 -19.26 7.41 0.52
N SER A 323 -19.65 6.82 1.65
CA SER A 323 -21.04 6.38 1.88
C SER A 323 -21.85 7.25 2.85
N HIS A 324 -21.28 8.32 3.41
CA HIS A 324 -22.02 9.22 4.31
C HIS A 324 -21.64 10.68 4.07
N ILE A 325 -22.26 11.33 3.08
CA ILE A 325 -22.68 12.74 3.06
C ILE A 325 -23.56 12.90 1.79
N THR A 326 -24.87 12.73 1.94
CA THR A 326 -25.83 13.49 1.14
C THR A 326 -26.14 14.75 1.94
N THR A 327 -25.62 15.89 1.50
CA THR A 327 -26.22 17.19 1.82
C THR A 327 -26.24 18.03 0.56
N GLU A 328 -27.42 18.53 0.26
CA GLU A 328 -27.68 19.57 -0.72
C GLU A 328 -26.78 20.78 -0.49
N ALA A 329 -26.35 21.40 -1.60
CA ALA A 329 -25.82 22.75 -1.75
C ALA A 329 -24.76 23.24 -0.71
N GLY A 330 -23.49 23.24 -1.12
CA GLY A 330 -22.46 24.14 -0.57
C GLY A 330 -21.14 23.47 -0.18
N LEU A 331 -20.06 23.91 -0.84
CA LEU A 331 -18.62 23.61 -0.65
C LEU A 331 -18.20 22.94 0.69
N PRO A 332 -17.51 21.77 0.68
CA PRO A 332 -17.04 21.11 1.90
C PRO A 332 -15.73 21.73 2.46
N PRO A 333 -15.55 21.77 3.80
CA PRO A 333 -14.35 22.26 4.44
C PRO A 333 -13.20 21.21 4.41
N LYS A 334 -11.98 21.64 4.06
CA LYS A 334 -10.76 20.81 4.04
C LYS A 334 -10.34 20.37 5.46
N ARG A 335 -10.63 19.13 5.86
CA ARG A 335 -10.06 18.51 7.08
C ARG A 335 -8.75 17.77 6.76
N GLN A 336 -7.74 17.93 7.63
CA GLN A 336 -6.40 17.35 7.48
C GLN A 336 -6.42 15.86 7.88
N LEU A 337 -6.25 14.94 6.92
CA LEU A 337 -6.42 13.48 7.11
C LEU A 337 -5.31 12.80 7.92
N THR A 338 -4.14 13.42 8.01
CA THR A 338 -2.94 12.81 8.59
C THR A 338 -2.75 13.20 10.06
N ARG A 339 -2.68 12.21 10.96
CA ARG A 339 -2.39 12.42 12.40
C ARG A 339 -0.90 12.18 12.69
N LYS A 340 -0.35 12.97 13.62
CA LYS A 340 1.05 12.92 14.07
C LYS A 340 1.49 11.48 14.38
N GLY A 341 2.51 10.99 13.66
CA GLY A 341 3.17 9.71 13.94
C GLY A 341 2.60 8.46 13.27
N LYS A 342 1.54 8.54 12.44
CA LYS A 342 1.05 7.38 11.67
C LYS A 342 1.05 7.60 10.17
N THR A 343 1.46 6.57 9.44
CA THR A 343 1.40 6.49 7.98
C THR A 343 -0.04 6.24 7.56
N LEU A 344 -0.59 7.08 6.69
CA LEU A 344 -1.84 6.80 6.00
C LEU A 344 -1.52 5.95 4.77
N HIS A 345 -1.99 4.71 4.70
CA HIS A 345 -1.83 3.87 3.53
C HIS A 345 -3.02 4.09 2.59
N LEU A 346 -2.73 4.39 1.33
CA LEU A 346 -3.73 4.55 0.27
C LEU A 346 -3.55 3.42 -0.74
N PHE A 347 -4.67 2.79 -1.07
CA PHE A 347 -4.72 1.62 -1.94
C PHE A 347 -5.56 1.86 -3.19
N SER A 348 -6.65 2.63 -3.09
CA SER A 348 -7.50 2.92 -4.24
C SER A 348 -6.93 4.07 -5.08
N PRO A 349 -7.02 4.00 -6.43
CA PRO A 349 -6.65 5.10 -7.31
C PRO A 349 -7.33 6.43 -6.96
N GLU A 350 -8.61 6.37 -6.58
CA GLU A 350 -9.41 7.53 -6.21
C GLU A 350 -8.88 8.22 -4.95
N ASP A 351 -8.53 7.45 -3.91
CA ASP A 351 -7.98 8.02 -2.69
C ASP A 351 -6.58 8.59 -2.91
N VAL A 352 -5.75 7.93 -3.73
CA VAL A 352 -4.42 8.44 -4.10
C VAL A 352 -4.56 9.80 -4.79
N ALA A 353 -5.44 9.90 -5.79
CA ALA A 353 -5.69 11.13 -6.53
C ALA A 353 -6.26 12.25 -5.65
N ALA A 354 -7.17 11.91 -4.72
CA ALA A 354 -7.82 12.89 -3.84
C ALA A 354 -6.90 13.45 -2.74
N HIS A 355 -5.94 12.65 -2.25
CA HIS A 355 -5.14 13.00 -1.06
C HIS A 355 -3.69 13.35 -1.38
N THR A 356 -3.24 13.09 -2.60
CA THR A 356 -1.86 13.31 -3.02
C THR A 356 -1.81 13.98 -4.40
N PRO A 357 -0.66 14.55 -4.79
CA PRO A 357 -0.43 15.03 -6.14
C PRO A 357 -0.06 13.90 -7.12
N CYS A 358 -0.56 12.69 -6.88
CA CYS A 358 -0.28 11.53 -7.71
C CYS A 358 -1.58 10.92 -8.24
N THR A 359 -1.54 10.33 -9.44
CA THR A 359 -2.53 9.34 -9.89
C THR A 359 -1.83 8.00 -10.04
N ILE A 360 -2.50 6.89 -9.70
CA ILE A 360 -2.02 5.53 -9.97
C ILE A 360 -2.97 4.80 -10.93
N ILE A 361 -2.41 4.06 -11.87
CA ILE A 361 -3.10 3.17 -12.80
C ILE A 361 -2.53 1.77 -12.57
N HIS A 362 -3.35 0.85 -12.09
CA HIS A 362 -2.97 -0.55 -11.89
C HIS A 362 -3.13 -1.35 -13.18
N ASN A 363 -2.35 -2.43 -13.33
CA ASN A 363 -2.36 -3.30 -14.50
C ASN A 363 -2.26 -2.51 -15.80
N PHE A 364 -1.30 -1.57 -15.84
CA PHE A 364 -1.22 -0.55 -16.88
C PHE A 364 -0.97 -1.13 -18.27
N LEU A 365 -0.05 -2.10 -18.37
CA LEU A 365 0.27 -2.81 -19.61
C LEU A 365 -0.48 -4.14 -19.69
N PRO A 366 -0.69 -4.67 -20.91
CA PRO A 366 -0.99 -6.08 -21.09
C PRO A 366 0.03 -6.96 -20.34
N PRO A 367 -0.38 -8.06 -19.68
CA PRO A 367 0.52 -8.88 -18.86
C PRO A 367 1.75 -9.39 -19.60
N ASP A 368 1.59 -9.82 -20.85
CA ASP A 368 2.65 -10.29 -21.73
C ASP A 368 3.68 -9.20 -22.04
N GLU A 369 3.23 -7.96 -22.29
CA GLU A 369 4.14 -6.82 -22.47
C GLU A 369 4.85 -6.42 -21.17
N ALA A 370 4.16 -6.47 -20.03
CA ALA A 370 4.73 -6.17 -18.72
C ALA A 370 5.84 -7.16 -18.35
N ASP A 371 5.59 -8.44 -18.59
CA ASP A 371 6.54 -9.53 -18.35
C ASP A 371 7.74 -9.46 -19.28
N ALA A 372 7.52 -9.19 -20.57
CA ALA A 372 8.60 -9.03 -21.54
C ALA A 372 9.51 -7.85 -21.19
N LEU A 373 8.93 -6.70 -20.85
CA LEU A 373 9.69 -5.52 -20.40
C LEU A 373 10.42 -5.80 -19.08
N LEU A 374 9.79 -6.51 -18.15
CA LEU A 374 10.43 -6.89 -16.88
C LEU A 374 11.65 -7.78 -17.12
N LEU A 375 11.53 -8.80 -17.96
CA LEU A 375 12.64 -9.72 -18.28
C LEU A 375 13.79 -8.99 -18.99
N GLU A 376 13.48 -8.11 -19.96
CA GLU A 376 14.47 -7.26 -20.62
C GLU A 376 15.23 -6.40 -19.60
N LEU A 377 14.51 -5.70 -18.71
CA LEU A 377 15.13 -4.81 -17.74
C LEU A 377 15.84 -5.54 -16.59
N LEU A 378 15.44 -6.77 -16.28
CA LEU A 378 16.19 -7.63 -15.36
C LEU A 378 17.53 -8.05 -15.95
N ASP A 379 17.59 -8.34 -17.25
CA ASP A 379 18.86 -8.62 -17.93
C ASP A 379 19.75 -7.36 -17.94
N GLU A 380 19.18 -6.22 -18.31
CA GLU A 380 19.87 -4.92 -18.29
C GLU A 380 20.36 -4.53 -16.88
N SER A 381 19.61 -4.90 -15.83
CA SER A 381 19.95 -4.54 -14.44
C SER A 381 21.31 -5.05 -13.98
N LYS A 382 21.83 -6.10 -14.62
CA LYS A 382 23.19 -6.62 -14.38
C LYS A 382 24.28 -5.58 -14.67
N HIS A 383 23.97 -4.60 -15.52
CA HIS A 383 24.87 -3.51 -15.90
C HIS A 383 24.60 -2.22 -15.12
N PHE A 384 23.66 -2.19 -14.17
CA PHE A 384 23.36 -0.99 -13.40
C PHE A 384 24.45 -0.74 -12.35
N SER A 385 24.63 0.53 -12.01
CA SER A 385 25.66 0.97 -11.06
C SER A 385 25.04 1.60 -9.82
N ARG A 386 25.67 1.39 -8.66
CA ARG A 386 25.44 2.23 -7.49
C ARG A 386 26.25 3.51 -7.63
N TYR A 387 25.66 4.63 -7.23
CA TYR A 387 26.30 5.93 -7.36
C TYR A 387 26.68 6.49 -6.00
N ARG A 388 27.82 7.16 -5.95
CA ARG A 388 28.31 7.83 -4.73
C ARG A 388 27.99 9.31 -4.76
N PHE A 389 27.63 9.85 -3.62
CA PHE A 389 27.32 11.27 -3.45
C PHE A 389 27.71 11.73 -2.04
N GLN A 390 27.86 13.04 -1.84
CA GLN A 390 28.26 13.58 -0.54
C GLN A 390 27.05 14.06 0.27
N LEU A 391 26.94 13.54 1.50
CA LEU A 391 25.92 13.90 2.48
C LEU A 391 26.58 14.23 3.82
N PHE A 392 26.48 15.48 4.27
CA PHE A 392 27.13 15.97 5.50
C PHE A 392 28.64 15.69 5.55
N ASP A 393 29.34 16.05 4.47
CA ASP A 393 30.78 15.82 4.26
C ASP A 393 31.20 14.33 4.23
N ARG A 394 30.26 13.39 4.27
CA ARG A 394 30.52 11.95 4.11
C ARG A 394 30.15 11.50 2.70
N THR A 395 31.05 10.76 2.07
CA THR A 395 30.73 10.06 0.82
C THR A 395 29.87 8.85 1.17
N VAL A 396 28.64 8.82 0.66
CA VAL A 396 27.68 7.72 0.81
C VAL A 396 27.37 7.13 -0.56
N GLU A 397 26.90 5.89 -0.58
CA GLU A 397 26.54 5.17 -1.79
C GLU A 397 25.03 4.95 -1.87
N SER A 398 24.48 5.01 -3.08
CA SER A 398 23.07 4.72 -3.32
C SER A 398 22.72 3.30 -2.86
N PRO A 399 21.67 3.12 -2.06
CA PRO A 399 21.26 1.80 -1.58
C PRO A 399 20.45 1.00 -2.62
N HIS A 400 20.43 1.44 -3.89
CA HIS A 400 19.85 0.74 -5.03
C HIS A 400 20.71 1.02 -6.28
N THR A 401 20.56 0.19 -7.31
CA THR A 401 21.27 0.34 -8.59
C THR A 401 20.39 1.04 -9.62
N SER A 402 20.99 1.80 -10.53
CA SER A 402 20.24 2.41 -11.63
C SER A 402 21.07 2.73 -12.86
N SER A 403 20.37 2.92 -13.98
CA SER A 403 20.91 3.40 -15.26
C SER A 403 19.97 4.44 -15.88
N LEU A 404 20.53 5.37 -16.64
CA LEU A 404 19.79 6.36 -17.43
C LEU A 404 19.65 5.86 -18.87
N TYR A 405 18.46 5.99 -19.44
CA TYR A 405 18.14 5.64 -20.82
C TYR A 405 17.76 6.88 -21.64
N VAL A 406 18.26 6.95 -22.87
CA VAL A 406 17.98 7.98 -23.88
C VAL A 406 17.77 7.38 -25.27
N SER A 407 17.27 8.14 -26.24
CA SER A 407 16.85 7.64 -27.56
C SER A 407 18.00 7.25 -28.47
N THR A 408 19.06 8.07 -28.51
CA THR A 408 20.13 7.93 -29.50
C THR A 408 21.53 7.84 -28.90
N PRO A 409 22.51 7.24 -29.60
CA PRO A 409 23.90 7.21 -29.15
C PRO A 409 24.54 8.61 -29.01
N GLU A 410 24.07 9.59 -29.78
CA GLU A 410 24.51 10.98 -29.64
C GLU A 410 24.04 11.57 -28.30
N GLU A 411 22.80 11.27 -27.89
CA GLU A 411 22.28 11.69 -26.60
C GLU A 411 23.00 11.01 -25.43
N ILE A 412 23.50 9.78 -25.60
CA ILE A 412 24.37 9.13 -24.61
C ILE A 412 25.63 9.98 -24.40
N ARG A 413 26.27 10.43 -25.49
CA ARG A 413 27.43 11.33 -25.40
C ARG A 413 27.05 12.62 -24.67
N GLN A 414 25.98 13.29 -25.09
CA GLN A 414 25.53 14.52 -24.43
C GLN A 414 25.24 14.32 -22.93
N GLN A 415 24.53 13.26 -22.55
CA GLN A 415 24.22 12.97 -21.14
C GLN A 415 25.47 12.66 -20.31
N THR A 416 26.46 12.01 -20.91
CA THR A 416 27.73 11.65 -20.24
C THR A 416 28.71 12.83 -20.15
N SER A 417 28.62 13.83 -21.03
CA SER A 417 29.56 14.97 -21.08
C SER A 417 29.00 16.33 -20.69
N GLU A 418 27.69 16.54 -20.76
CA GLU A 418 27.06 17.87 -20.59
C GLU A 418 26.08 17.92 -19.42
N TYR A 419 25.35 16.83 -19.17
CA TYR A 419 24.36 16.75 -18.09
C TYR A 419 25.00 16.28 -16.78
N THR A 420 24.75 17.03 -15.71
CA THR A 420 25.25 16.73 -14.37
C THR A 420 24.09 16.38 -13.44
N TYR A 421 24.24 15.30 -12.70
CA TYR A 421 23.26 14.81 -11.74
C TYR A 421 23.84 14.85 -10.33
N GLY A 422 23.29 15.68 -9.45
CA GLY A 422 23.93 15.93 -8.17
C GLY A 422 25.36 16.46 -8.30
N GLY A 423 25.64 17.20 -9.38
CA GLY A 423 26.95 17.80 -9.67
C GLY A 423 27.94 16.90 -10.42
N VAL A 424 27.62 15.62 -10.66
CA VAL A 424 28.52 14.65 -11.28
C VAL A 424 27.98 14.17 -12.64
N TYR A 425 28.87 13.96 -13.60
CA TYR A 425 28.53 13.29 -14.85
C TYR A 425 28.26 11.80 -14.62
N ARG A 426 27.26 11.25 -15.30
CA ARG A 426 26.97 9.82 -15.25
C ARG A 426 27.79 9.13 -16.34
N SER A 427 28.51 8.08 -15.97
CA SER A 427 29.21 7.23 -16.94
C SER A 427 28.33 6.11 -17.49
N ASN A 428 27.26 5.73 -16.77
CA ASN A 428 26.37 4.64 -17.14
C ASN A 428 25.05 5.18 -17.71
N VAL A 429 25.12 5.60 -18.97
CA VAL A 429 23.96 6.01 -19.78
C VAL A 429 23.85 5.03 -20.94
N ARG A 430 22.64 4.54 -21.18
CA ARG A 430 22.34 3.49 -22.15
C ARG A 430 21.31 3.97 -23.17
N GLN A 431 21.28 3.32 -24.32
CA GLN A 431 20.24 3.58 -25.31
C GLN A 431 18.97 2.84 -24.92
N LEU A 432 17.81 3.42 -25.22
CA LEU A 432 16.50 2.79 -25.15
C LEU A 432 16.51 1.41 -25.79
N THR A 433 16.08 0.42 -25.00
CA THR A 433 15.86 -0.95 -25.44
C THR A 433 14.54 -1.09 -26.19
N PRO A 434 14.35 -2.14 -27.01
CA PRO A 434 13.14 -2.32 -27.81
C PRO A 434 11.82 -2.28 -27.00
N TYR A 435 11.70 -3.03 -25.90
CA TYR A 435 10.46 -3.05 -25.13
C TYR A 435 10.25 -1.72 -24.38
N LEU A 436 11.32 -1.14 -23.84
CA LEU A 436 11.24 0.17 -23.18
C LEU A 436 10.79 1.28 -24.13
N ARG A 437 11.26 1.25 -25.38
CA ARG A 437 10.80 2.17 -26.45
C ARG A 437 9.32 1.94 -26.76
N ALA A 438 8.90 0.70 -26.99
CA ALA A 438 7.51 0.38 -27.34
C ALA A 438 6.50 0.83 -26.27
N VAL A 439 6.85 0.67 -24.99
CA VAL A 439 6.00 1.07 -23.86
C VAL A 439 5.95 2.59 -23.68
N SER A 440 6.99 3.33 -24.08
CA SER A 440 7.06 4.78 -23.89
C SER A 440 5.89 5.53 -24.53
N ALA A 441 5.37 5.05 -25.67
CA ALA A 441 4.21 5.66 -26.32
C ALA A 441 2.91 5.51 -25.51
N LYS A 442 2.70 4.36 -24.88
CA LYS A 442 1.56 4.15 -23.98
C LYS A 442 1.68 5.04 -22.74
N VAL A 443 2.88 5.13 -22.17
CA VAL A 443 3.15 5.99 -21.00
C VAL A 443 2.91 7.46 -21.33
N GLN A 444 3.43 7.97 -22.47
CA GLN A 444 3.20 9.35 -22.88
C GLN A 444 1.72 9.69 -22.96
N ARG A 445 0.92 8.86 -23.64
CA ARG A 445 -0.53 9.08 -23.76
C ARG A 445 -1.20 9.10 -22.38
N ALA A 446 -0.99 8.06 -21.57
CA ALA A 446 -1.60 7.95 -20.26
C ALA A 446 -1.22 9.10 -19.30
N VAL A 447 0.05 9.55 -19.33
CA VAL A 447 0.50 10.69 -18.52
C VAL A 447 -0.20 11.97 -18.96
N ASN A 448 -0.27 12.24 -20.27
CA ASN A 448 -0.95 13.43 -20.79
C ASN A 448 -2.45 13.41 -20.47
N ASP A 449 -3.12 12.28 -20.63
CA ASP A 449 -4.54 12.12 -20.31
C ASP A 449 -4.82 12.42 -18.83
N GLU A 450 -4.01 11.85 -17.93
CA GLU A 450 -4.15 12.09 -16.50
C GLU A 450 -3.79 13.54 -16.11
N VAL A 451 -2.85 14.18 -16.79
CA VAL A 451 -2.56 15.61 -16.59
C VAL A 451 -3.75 16.47 -16.99
N GLN A 452 -4.37 16.22 -18.14
CA GLN A 452 -5.55 16.96 -18.58
C GLN A 452 -6.72 16.75 -17.63
N LYS A 453 -6.98 15.51 -17.22
CA LYS A 453 -8.00 15.17 -16.23
C LYS A 453 -7.75 15.88 -14.91
N ARG A 454 -6.53 15.86 -14.39
CA ARG A 454 -6.14 16.57 -13.15
C ARG A 454 -6.38 18.07 -13.24
N ILE A 455 -6.02 18.69 -14.36
CA ILE A 455 -6.26 20.12 -14.61
C ILE A 455 -7.76 20.41 -14.53
N GLN A 456 -8.59 19.61 -15.20
CA GLN A 456 -10.04 19.82 -15.25
C GLN A 456 -10.72 19.58 -13.91
N THR A 457 -10.34 18.54 -13.17
CA THR A 457 -11.08 18.09 -11.98
C THR A 457 -10.53 18.61 -10.66
N CYS A 458 -9.22 18.92 -10.59
CA CYS A 458 -8.55 19.22 -9.32
C CYS A 458 -7.96 20.63 -9.24
N TYR A 459 -7.60 21.25 -10.37
CA TYR A 459 -6.95 22.56 -10.34
C TYR A 459 -7.94 23.74 -10.38
N PRO A 460 -7.58 24.89 -9.77
CA PRO A 460 -8.49 26.03 -9.66
C PRO A 460 -8.99 26.52 -11.03
N GLY A 461 -10.31 26.52 -11.20
CA GLY A 461 -10.95 26.99 -12.42
C GLY A 461 -10.71 26.13 -13.66
N GLY A 462 -10.30 24.87 -13.49
CA GLY A 462 -10.03 23.96 -14.61
C GLY A 462 -8.81 24.37 -15.44
N LYS A 463 -7.87 25.10 -14.84
CA LYS A 463 -6.71 25.69 -15.52
C LYS A 463 -5.40 25.15 -14.96
N LYS A 464 -4.38 25.09 -15.82
CA LYS A 464 -3.02 24.72 -15.43
C LYS A 464 -2.49 25.63 -14.32
N LEU A 465 -1.57 25.11 -13.51
CA LEU A 465 -0.91 25.89 -12.46
C LEU A 465 0.07 26.90 -13.06
N LYS A 466 0.40 27.94 -12.29
CA LYS A 466 1.49 28.86 -12.65
C LYS A 466 2.81 28.09 -12.77
N TYR A 467 3.55 28.36 -13.84
CA TYR A 467 4.80 27.71 -14.25
C TYR A 467 4.64 26.29 -14.83
N GLN A 468 3.41 25.75 -14.88
CA GLN A 468 3.16 24.46 -15.53
C GLN A 468 3.15 24.66 -17.04
N SER A 469 3.94 23.88 -17.77
CA SER A 469 3.95 23.93 -19.24
C SER A 469 2.59 23.51 -19.81
N PRO A 470 2.04 24.23 -20.81
CA PRO A 470 0.81 23.84 -21.50
C PRO A 470 1.06 22.82 -22.62
N LYS A 471 2.33 22.61 -22.99
CA LYS A 471 2.75 21.70 -24.06
C LYS A 471 2.52 20.25 -23.64
N GLU A 472 2.36 19.39 -24.64
CA GLU A 472 2.31 17.93 -24.43
C GLU A 472 3.58 17.48 -23.69
N TRP A 473 3.38 16.69 -22.64
CA TRP A 473 4.48 16.06 -21.93
C TRP A 473 5.07 14.95 -22.79
N VAL A 474 6.39 14.97 -23.02
CA VAL A 474 7.08 13.96 -23.83
C VAL A 474 8.24 13.34 -23.05
N PRO A 475 8.31 12.01 -22.91
CA PRO A 475 9.45 11.36 -22.28
C PRO A 475 10.65 11.39 -23.22
N ASN A 476 11.75 11.97 -22.76
CA ASN A 476 13.04 11.99 -23.48
C ASN A 476 14.22 11.56 -22.58
N ALA A 477 13.94 11.13 -21.36
CA ALA A 477 14.88 10.50 -20.45
C ALA A 477 14.15 9.53 -19.52
N ALA A 478 14.74 8.36 -19.24
CA ALA A 478 14.19 7.41 -18.28
C ALA A 478 15.25 6.90 -17.30
N PHE A 479 14.99 7.04 -16.01
CA PHE A 479 15.79 6.42 -14.95
C PHE A 479 15.21 5.07 -14.61
N VAL A 480 15.95 4.01 -14.92
CA VAL A 480 15.57 2.65 -14.52
C VAL A 480 16.31 2.30 -13.24
N ASN A 481 15.56 2.01 -12.20
CA ASN A 481 16.05 1.70 -10.86
C ASN A 481 15.73 0.24 -10.55
N CYS A 482 16.72 -0.50 -10.07
CA CYS A 482 16.55 -1.86 -9.57
C CYS A 482 16.75 -1.86 -8.05
N TYR A 483 15.74 -2.33 -7.33
CA TYR A 483 15.79 -2.57 -5.89
C TYR A 483 15.85 -4.09 -5.68
N ASP A 484 17.02 -4.59 -5.30
CA ASP A 484 17.28 -6.01 -5.06
C ASP A 484 17.01 -6.37 -3.59
N GLY A 485 15.78 -6.82 -3.32
CA GLY A 485 15.34 -7.22 -1.99
C GLY A 485 14.71 -6.10 -1.15
N PRO A 486 14.34 -6.44 0.11
CA PRO A 486 13.50 -5.58 0.94
C PRO A 486 14.24 -4.36 1.51
N THR A 487 15.57 -4.42 1.65
CA THR A 487 16.38 -3.39 2.32
C THR A 487 16.76 -2.22 1.40
N GLU A 488 16.88 -2.46 0.10
CA GLU A 488 17.21 -1.42 -0.89
C GLU A 488 16.08 -0.38 -0.95
N SER A 489 16.43 0.90 -0.97
CA SER A 489 15.47 1.99 -0.73
C SER A 489 15.87 3.30 -1.41
N VAL A 490 15.06 4.34 -1.28
CA VAL A 490 15.48 5.73 -1.52
C VAL A 490 14.81 6.64 -0.52
N GLY A 491 15.61 7.46 0.18
CA GLY A 491 15.10 8.36 1.22
C GLY A 491 14.25 9.50 0.65
N TYR A 492 13.59 10.25 1.55
CA TYR A 492 12.71 11.37 1.16
C TYR A 492 13.44 12.45 0.36
N HIS A 493 13.04 12.64 -0.89
CA HIS A 493 13.57 13.63 -1.81
C HIS A 493 12.47 14.23 -2.69
N SER A 494 12.85 15.24 -3.47
CA SER A 494 12.10 15.74 -4.63
C SER A 494 13.03 15.60 -5.82
N ASP A 495 12.49 15.33 -7.00
CA ASP A 495 13.29 15.20 -8.21
C ASP A 495 14.05 16.52 -8.49
N GLU A 496 15.24 16.39 -9.07
CA GLU A 496 16.09 17.54 -9.37
C GLU A 496 15.51 18.34 -10.56
N LEU A 497 15.09 19.58 -10.28
CA LEU A 497 14.37 20.41 -11.24
C LEU A 497 15.23 21.00 -12.37
N THR A 498 16.56 20.88 -12.30
CA THR A 498 17.51 21.58 -13.19
C THR A 498 17.12 21.51 -14.67
N TYR A 499 16.89 20.29 -15.18
CA TYR A 499 16.54 20.06 -16.59
C TYR A 499 15.04 19.86 -16.83
N LEU A 500 14.29 19.55 -15.77
CA LEU A 500 12.84 19.37 -15.81
C LEU A 500 12.09 20.72 -15.85
N GLY A 501 12.63 21.70 -15.15
CA GLY A 501 12.00 23.00 -14.92
C GLY A 501 11.01 23.01 -13.76
N PRO A 502 10.36 24.17 -13.55
CA PRO A 502 9.32 24.30 -12.55
C PRO A 502 8.10 23.44 -12.89
N ARG A 503 7.38 22.97 -11.86
CA ARG A 503 6.09 22.25 -11.98
C ARG A 503 6.16 21.00 -12.88
N ALA A 504 7.27 20.27 -12.76
CA ALA A 504 7.56 19.11 -13.58
C ALA A 504 6.58 17.94 -13.34
N ILE A 505 6.19 17.29 -14.43
CA ILE A 505 5.39 16.05 -14.43
C ILE A 505 6.33 14.86 -14.63
N ILE A 506 6.08 13.77 -13.89
CA ILE A 506 6.90 12.55 -13.94
C ILE A 506 5.99 11.33 -14.07
N GLY A 507 6.27 10.44 -15.02
CA GLY A 507 5.62 9.13 -15.14
C GLY A 507 6.52 8.04 -14.57
N SER A 508 6.00 7.20 -13.68
CA SER A 508 6.78 6.13 -13.02
C SER A 508 6.09 4.77 -13.16
N LEU A 509 6.65 3.88 -13.97
CA LEU A 509 6.15 2.52 -14.17
C LEU A 509 6.90 1.55 -13.25
N SER A 510 6.18 0.78 -12.45
CA SER A 510 6.71 -0.22 -11.51
C SER A 510 6.45 -1.64 -12.02
N LEU A 511 7.48 -2.50 -11.99
CA LEU A 511 7.42 -3.90 -12.38
C LEU A 511 8.13 -4.78 -11.33
N GLY A 512 7.66 -6.03 -11.21
CA GLY A 512 8.19 -6.99 -10.24
C GLY A 512 7.60 -6.80 -8.84
N VAL A 513 8.45 -6.90 -7.82
CA VAL A 513 8.03 -6.87 -6.41
C VAL A 513 7.34 -5.56 -6.02
N GLU A 514 6.25 -5.67 -5.28
CA GLU A 514 5.52 -4.54 -4.71
C GLU A 514 6.35 -3.80 -3.66
N ARG A 515 6.35 -2.46 -3.71
CA ARG A 515 7.00 -1.62 -2.70
C ARG A 515 6.17 -0.39 -2.36
N GLU A 516 6.38 0.12 -1.15
CA GLU A 516 5.75 1.34 -0.65
C GLU A 516 6.44 2.61 -1.17
N PHE A 517 5.70 3.39 -1.95
CA PHE A 517 6.04 4.76 -2.32
C PHE A 517 5.43 5.73 -1.30
N ARG A 518 6.29 6.28 -0.43
CA ARG A 518 5.84 7.18 0.64
C ARG A 518 5.98 8.62 0.22
N VAL A 519 4.92 9.41 0.40
CA VAL A 519 4.91 10.86 0.18
C VAL A 519 4.64 11.62 1.47
N ARG A 520 5.21 12.82 1.59
CA ARG A 520 4.92 13.76 2.69
C ARG A 520 4.95 15.19 2.22
N ARG A 521 4.07 16.03 2.78
CA ARG A 521 4.04 17.47 2.49
C ARG A 521 5.26 18.17 3.07
N ILE A 522 5.69 19.22 2.38
CA ILE A 522 6.72 20.12 2.85
C ILE A 522 6.08 21.26 3.65
N VAL A 523 6.41 21.31 4.94
CA VAL A 523 5.92 22.32 5.87
C VAL A 523 6.91 23.48 5.92
N ALA A 524 6.40 24.71 5.80
CA ALA A 524 7.20 25.90 6.06
C ALA A 524 7.49 25.98 7.57
N SER A 525 8.69 26.39 7.94
CA SER A 525 9.03 26.68 9.34
C SER A 525 8.55 28.08 9.67
N ASP A 526 7.57 28.20 10.57
CA ASP A 526 7.22 29.49 11.17
C ASP A 526 8.36 29.94 12.12
N ASP A 527 8.78 31.18 11.89
CA ASP A 527 9.54 32.14 12.68
C ASP A 527 10.94 31.79 13.22
N ASP A 528 11.94 32.47 12.62
CA ASP A 528 13.14 32.96 13.29
C ASP A 528 13.12 34.50 13.21
N GLU A 529 11.94 35.09 13.48
CA GLU A 529 11.78 36.55 13.63
C GLU A 529 11.56 36.89 15.11
N GLY A 530 12.53 37.62 15.68
CA GLY A 530 12.33 38.45 16.86
C GLY A 530 12.97 37.94 18.14
N ASN A 531 14.28 38.14 18.33
CA ASN A 531 14.77 38.84 19.52
C ASN A 531 16.26 39.27 19.40
N ASP A 532 16.58 40.14 18.46
CA ASP A 532 17.82 40.93 18.52
C ASP A 532 17.44 42.40 18.75
N SER A 533 17.15 42.72 20.01
CA SER A 533 17.21 44.09 20.52
C SER A 533 18.05 44.09 21.80
N GLU A 534 19.04 44.97 21.80
CA GLU A 534 20.18 45.11 22.69
C GLU A 534 19.86 45.14 24.19
N VAL A 535 20.71 44.49 25.01
CA VAL A 535 21.30 45.13 26.21
C VAL A 535 22.73 44.61 26.40
N SER A 536 23.69 45.53 26.37
CA SER A 536 25.09 45.32 26.76
C SER A 536 25.25 45.22 28.29
N ALA A 537 26.00 44.23 28.80
CA ALA A 537 27.04 44.41 29.84
C ALA A 537 27.68 43.08 30.30
N ARG A 538 28.98 42.96 30.00
CA ARG A 538 30.10 42.37 30.79
C ARG A 538 29.95 41.00 31.49
N GLY A 539 30.89 40.10 31.17
CA GLY A 539 31.38 39.09 32.12
C GLY A 539 31.97 37.83 31.48
N SER A 540 33.30 37.77 31.39
CA SER A 540 34.09 36.65 30.86
C SER A 540 33.97 35.35 31.69
N THR A 541 33.98 34.19 31.04
CA THR A 541 34.96 33.08 31.22
C THR A 541 34.54 31.83 30.43
N ALA A 542 35.53 31.03 30.04
CA ALA A 542 35.48 29.92 29.10
C ALA A 542 34.65 28.70 29.56
N ASP A 543 34.01 27.98 28.64
CA ASP A 543 34.51 26.73 28.02
C ASP A 543 33.35 25.93 27.37
N SER A 544 33.68 25.06 26.40
CA SER A 544 32.83 24.04 25.70
C SER A 544 32.28 24.35 24.28
N PRO A 545 32.62 23.52 23.26
CA PRO A 545 32.14 23.64 21.90
C PRO A 545 30.96 22.69 21.63
N SER A 546 29.71 23.17 21.60
CA SER A 546 28.58 22.28 21.22
C SER A 546 27.29 22.97 20.72
N ARG A 547 27.35 23.97 19.84
CA ARG A 547 26.11 24.56 19.26
C ARG A 547 26.19 24.84 17.76
N ARG A 548 26.32 23.79 16.94
CA ARG A 548 25.96 23.83 15.50
C ARG A 548 25.34 22.52 14.96
N LYS A 549 24.76 21.67 15.82
CA LYS A 549 24.21 20.35 15.41
C LYS A 549 22.68 20.26 15.36
N ALA A 550 21.94 21.35 15.57
CA ALA A 550 20.51 21.30 15.88
C ALA A 550 19.52 21.72 14.76
N THR A 551 19.97 22.04 13.54
CA THR A 551 19.06 22.55 12.49
C THR A 551 18.48 21.47 11.56
N SER A 552 19.13 20.31 11.40
CA SER A 552 18.61 19.21 10.56
C SER A 552 17.74 18.20 11.32
N MET A 553 17.94 18.04 12.64
CA MET A 553 17.27 17.01 13.44
C MET A 553 15.88 17.45 13.92
N GLY A 554 15.70 18.73 14.28
CA GLY A 554 14.40 19.28 14.71
C GLY A 554 13.35 19.40 13.59
N THR A 555 13.78 19.39 12.32
CA THR A 555 12.89 19.61 11.16
C THR A 555 12.27 18.32 10.60
N ASN A 556 12.94 17.17 10.74
CA ASN A 556 12.32 15.86 10.46
C ASN A 556 11.12 15.62 11.39
N VAL A 557 11.16 16.12 12.63
CA VAL A 557 10.07 15.99 13.62
C VAL A 557 8.81 16.77 13.20
N ARG A 558 8.96 17.95 12.55
CA ARG A 558 7.81 18.79 12.12
C ARG A 558 7.16 18.31 10.82
N ALA A 559 7.92 17.82 9.84
CA ALA A 559 7.35 17.20 8.63
C ALA A 559 6.62 15.89 8.99
N ASN A 560 7.14 15.12 9.96
CA ASN A 560 6.44 13.96 10.54
C ASN A 560 5.13 14.35 11.26
N ALA A 561 4.95 15.63 11.62
CA ALA A 561 3.74 16.11 12.29
C ALA A 561 2.54 16.31 11.35
N GLN A 562 2.78 16.53 10.05
CA GLN A 562 1.73 16.51 9.02
C GLN A 562 1.45 15.10 8.47
N GLY A 563 2.05 14.06 9.07
CA GLY A 563 1.94 12.65 8.67
C GLY A 563 2.51 12.32 7.29
N GLN A 564 2.72 11.04 7.07
CA GLN A 564 3.20 10.49 5.80
C GLN A 564 2.09 9.66 5.17
N ILE A 565 2.05 9.62 3.84
CA ILE A 565 1.12 8.82 3.06
C ILE A 565 1.93 7.75 2.34
N SER A 566 1.50 6.49 2.39
CA SER A 566 2.12 5.38 1.67
C SER A 566 1.20 4.95 0.54
N ILE A 567 1.72 4.92 -0.68
CA ILE A 567 1.06 4.43 -1.87
C ILE A 567 1.74 3.11 -2.23
N HIS A 568 0.97 2.03 -2.30
CA HIS A 568 1.50 0.73 -2.69
C HIS A 568 1.63 0.65 -4.21
N LEU A 569 2.80 0.23 -4.68
CA LEU A 569 3.11 0.11 -6.11
C LEU A 569 3.31 -1.37 -6.47
N PRO A 570 2.23 -2.11 -6.76
CA PRO A 570 2.33 -3.50 -7.19
C PRO A 570 2.95 -3.62 -8.59
N HIS A 571 3.21 -4.86 -9.01
CA HIS A 571 3.63 -5.17 -10.38
C HIS A 571 2.69 -4.46 -11.40
N ASN A 572 3.29 -3.92 -12.46
CA ASN A 572 2.58 -3.29 -13.58
C ASN A 572 1.67 -2.13 -13.15
N SER A 573 2.20 -1.22 -12.32
CA SER A 573 1.51 0.02 -11.93
C SER A 573 2.21 1.26 -12.48
N LEU A 574 1.44 2.13 -13.14
CA LEU A 574 1.90 3.45 -13.59
C LEU A 574 1.46 4.51 -12.58
N LEU A 575 2.41 5.20 -11.97
CA LEU A 575 2.19 6.34 -11.10
C LEU A 575 2.55 7.64 -11.84
N VAL A 576 1.60 8.57 -11.94
CA VAL A 576 1.80 9.92 -12.47
C VAL A 576 1.98 10.88 -11.31
N MET A 577 3.14 11.51 -11.20
CA MET A 577 3.39 12.62 -10.27
C MET A 577 3.06 13.94 -10.97
N HIS A 578 2.03 14.62 -10.49
CA HIS A 578 1.51 15.86 -11.07
C HIS A 578 2.34 17.09 -10.70
N ALA A 579 2.04 18.21 -11.37
CA ALA A 579 2.83 19.44 -11.39
C ALA A 579 3.20 19.99 -10.00
N GLU A 580 2.42 19.76 -8.95
CA GLU A 580 2.71 20.25 -7.60
C GLU A 580 3.61 19.33 -6.76
N MET A 581 3.93 18.13 -7.25
CA MET A 581 4.63 17.09 -6.49
C MET A 581 6.01 17.52 -6.02
N GLN A 582 6.84 18.08 -6.91
CA GLN A 582 8.26 18.32 -6.61
C GLN A 582 8.49 19.55 -5.73
N GLU A 583 7.59 20.54 -5.79
CA GLU A 583 7.68 21.77 -4.99
C GLU A 583 7.05 21.61 -3.60
N GLU A 584 5.95 20.87 -3.50
CA GLU A 584 5.12 20.85 -2.28
C GLU A 584 5.23 19.56 -1.49
N TRP A 585 5.79 18.50 -2.10
CA TRP A 585 5.92 17.18 -1.49
C TRP A 585 7.34 16.62 -1.64
N LYS A 586 7.61 15.62 -0.81
CA LYS A 586 8.77 14.73 -0.94
C LYS A 586 8.29 13.29 -1.01
N HIS A 587 9.02 12.47 -1.76
CA HIS A 587 8.74 11.05 -1.88
C HIS A 587 9.95 10.17 -1.56
N ALA A 588 9.68 8.90 -1.24
CA ALA A 588 10.66 7.89 -0.87
C ALA A 588 10.16 6.50 -1.27
N ILE A 589 11.09 5.56 -1.51
CA ILE A 589 10.79 4.13 -1.44
C ILE A 589 11.32 3.63 -0.10
N ALA A 590 10.43 3.20 0.78
CA ALA A 590 10.81 2.77 2.12
C ALA A 590 11.43 1.36 2.11
N PRO A 591 12.45 1.08 2.94
CA PRO A 591 12.87 -0.29 3.18
C PRO A 591 11.70 -1.07 3.81
N ALA A 592 11.57 -2.34 3.43
CA ALA A 592 10.63 -3.29 3.99
C ALA A 592 11.39 -4.30 4.87
N GLN A 593 10.67 -4.97 5.78
CA GLN A 593 11.24 -6.09 6.53
C GLN A 593 11.27 -7.35 5.65
N THR A 594 10.18 -7.58 4.92
CA THR A 594 10.01 -8.68 3.97
C THR A 594 9.34 -8.14 2.71
N VAL A 595 9.50 -8.88 1.61
CA VAL A 595 8.81 -8.65 0.35
C VAL A 595 8.25 -9.97 -0.15
N SER A 596 7.08 -9.94 -0.77
CA SER A 596 6.52 -11.09 -1.46
C SER A 596 7.26 -11.28 -2.79
N PRO A 597 7.89 -12.45 -3.05
CA PRO A 597 8.60 -12.68 -4.30
C PRO A 597 7.64 -12.64 -5.51
N HIS A 598 8.10 -12.04 -6.61
CA HIS A 598 7.41 -12.03 -7.89
C HIS A 598 7.84 -13.23 -8.73
N PRO A 599 6.93 -13.91 -9.48
CA PRO A 599 7.25 -15.12 -10.23
C PRO A 599 8.44 -15.00 -11.19
N LEU A 600 8.61 -13.84 -11.83
CA LEU A 600 9.68 -13.61 -12.80
C LEU A 600 10.93 -12.92 -12.22
N SER A 601 10.75 -12.06 -11.22
CA SER A 601 11.84 -11.19 -10.73
C SER A 601 12.36 -11.60 -9.35
N GLY A 602 11.80 -12.65 -8.73
CA GLY A 602 12.11 -13.03 -7.36
C GLY A 602 11.87 -11.86 -6.43
N ASN A 603 12.91 -11.42 -5.70
CA ASN A 603 12.81 -10.33 -4.74
C ASN A 603 13.07 -8.93 -5.34
N ARG A 604 13.19 -8.81 -6.66
CA ARG A 604 13.57 -7.57 -7.33
C ARG A 604 12.37 -6.75 -7.77
N ARG A 605 12.47 -5.44 -7.56
CA ARG A 605 11.59 -4.43 -8.16
C ARG A 605 12.35 -3.62 -9.19
N ILE A 606 11.81 -3.51 -10.39
CA ILE A 606 12.26 -2.59 -11.42
C ILE A 606 11.30 -1.39 -11.46
N ASN A 607 11.85 -0.19 -11.55
CA ASN A 607 11.07 1.04 -11.67
C ASN A 607 11.65 1.95 -12.74
N ILE A 608 10.83 2.30 -13.71
CA ILE A 608 11.17 3.19 -14.80
C ILE A 608 10.55 4.55 -14.51
N THR A 609 11.37 5.55 -14.24
CA THR A 609 10.95 6.93 -14.02
C THR A 609 11.23 7.75 -15.27
N TYR A 610 10.19 7.95 -16.07
CA TYR A 610 10.19 8.76 -17.27
C TYR A 610 10.14 10.25 -16.93
N ARG A 611 10.97 11.02 -17.63
CA ARG A 611 11.18 12.44 -17.42
C ARG A 611 11.14 13.17 -18.74
N TRP A 612 10.68 14.42 -18.68
CA TRP A 612 10.75 15.35 -19.78
C TRP A 612 11.76 16.45 -19.47
N TYR A 613 12.93 16.37 -20.10
CA TYR A 613 13.91 17.45 -20.10
C TYR A 613 13.60 18.47 -21.16
N ARG A 614 13.51 19.72 -20.75
CA ARG A 614 13.09 20.82 -21.61
C ARG A 614 14.29 21.42 -22.33
N ASP A 615 14.14 21.66 -23.61
CA ASP A 615 15.20 22.23 -24.45
C ASP A 615 15.67 23.61 -23.95
N ALA A 616 14.74 24.44 -23.46
CA ALA A 616 15.06 25.73 -22.86
C ALA A 616 15.95 25.63 -21.61
N LEU A 617 16.00 24.45 -20.98
CA LEU A 617 16.80 24.15 -19.78
C LEU A 617 17.96 23.21 -20.08
N HIS A 618 18.31 23.00 -21.34
CA HIS A 618 19.51 22.28 -21.73
C HIS A 618 20.77 22.86 -21.02
N PRO A 619 21.78 22.05 -20.63
CA PRO A 619 23.00 22.51 -19.94
C PRO A 619 23.65 23.78 -20.52
N ARG A 620 23.67 23.92 -21.86
CA ARG A 620 24.14 25.12 -22.58
C ARG A 620 23.36 26.42 -22.29
N ASN A 621 22.08 26.31 -21.93
CA ASN A 621 21.16 27.43 -21.73
C ASN A 621 21.02 27.83 -20.25
N ILE A 622 21.58 27.03 -19.33
CA ILE A 622 21.48 27.29 -17.88
C ILE A 622 22.73 27.99 -17.34
N PRO A 623 22.64 28.71 -16.21
CA PRO A 623 23.73 29.49 -15.67
C PRO A 623 24.85 28.58 -15.17
N ARG A 624 26.09 29.06 -15.31
CA ARG A 624 27.26 28.44 -14.71
C ARG A 624 27.66 29.17 -13.43
N CYS A 625 28.11 28.39 -12.47
CA CYS A 625 28.65 28.88 -11.21
C CYS A 625 30.00 29.56 -11.43
N ARG A 626 30.46 30.32 -10.43
CA ARG A 626 31.82 30.89 -10.41
C ARG A 626 32.94 29.84 -10.45
N CYS A 627 32.63 28.61 -10.06
CA CYS A 627 33.54 27.46 -10.14
C CYS A 627 33.50 26.74 -11.51
N GLY A 628 32.74 27.25 -12.49
CA GLY A 628 32.64 26.68 -13.84
C GLY A 628 31.61 25.55 -14.01
N THR A 629 31.14 24.94 -12.92
CA THR A 629 30.09 23.90 -12.92
C THR A 629 28.71 24.49 -13.21
N HIS A 630 27.82 23.72 -13.85
CA HIS A 630 26.41 24.10 -14.01
C HIS A 630 25.76 24.40 -12.65
N ALA A 631 25.00 25.49 -12.58
CA ALA A 631 24.13 25.76 -11.44
C ALA A 631 22.94 24.81 -11.47
N ILE A 632 22.43 24.44 -10.30
CA ILE A 632 21.22 23.62 -10.19
C ILE A 632 20.01 24.48 -9.92
N LEU A 633 18.84 24.05 -10.40
CA LEU A 633 17.57 24.70 -10.10
C LEU A 633 16.97 24.12 -8.81
N ARG A 634 16.59 24.99 -7.88
CA ARG A 634 15.86 24.62 -6.66
C ARG A 634 14.64 25.49 -6.48
N CYS A 635 13.56 24.90 -5.99
CA CYS A 635 12.42 25.63 -5.46
C CYS A 635 12.63 25.92 -3.97
N VAL A 636 12.31 27.11 -3.51
CA VAL A 636 12.31 27.47 -2.09
C VAL A 636 11.08 26.85 -1.44
N GLN A 637 11.28 25.81 -0.64
CA GLN A 637 10.18 25.05 -0.05
C GLN A 637 9.86 25.45 1.41
N ARG A 638 10.81 26.10 2.11
CA ARG A 638 10.77 26.29 3.58
C ARG A 638 10.55 27.73 4.05
N LYS A 639 11.23 28.71 3.44
CA LYS A 639 11.13 30.12 3.85
C LYS A 639 9.81 30.71 3.34
N ARG A 640 8.91 31.10 4.24
CA ARG A 640 7.54 31.52 3.91
C ARG A 640 7.49 32.67 2.91
N GLU A 641 8.29 33.73 3.12
CA GLU A 641 8.38 34.90 2.24
C GLU A 641 8.66 34.55 0.78
N ASN A 642 9.54 33.57 0.55
CA ASN A 642 10.02 33.20 -0.77
C ASN A 642 9.49 31.83 -1.22
N LYS A 643 8.51 31.25 -0.52
CA LYS A 643 8.04 29.89 -0.79
C LYS A 643 7.48 29.81 -2.21
N GLY A 644 7.92 28.80 -2.97
CA GLY A 644 7.53 28.61 -4.36
C GLY A 644 8.34 29.45 -5.37
N ARG A 645 9.28 30.30 -4.91
CA ARG A 645 10.26 30.95 -5.80
C ARG A 645 11.38 29.97 -6.17
N TYR A 646 11.94 30.16 -7.36
CA TYR A 646 13.01 29.30 -7.88
C TYR A 646 14.35 30.04 -7.86
N MET A 647 15.43 29.30 -7.63
CA MET A 647 16.78 29.85 -7.56
C MET A 647 17.79 28.90 -8.21
N TRP A 648 18.77 29.50 -8.87
CA TRP A 648 19.99 28.85 -9.33
C TRP A 648 21.05 28.96 -8.25
N MET A 649 21.68 27.84 -7.91
CA MET A 649 22.73 27.83 -6.90
C MET A 649 23.83 26.83 -7.23
N CYS A 650 25.01 27.04 -6.65
CA CYS A 650 26.11 26.10 -6.77
C CYS A 650 25.83 24.79 -6.03
N TYR A 651 26.16 23.67 -6.67
CA TYR A 651 26.07 22.33 -6.07
C TYR A 651 27.39 21.57 -6.05
N ALA A 652 28.49 22.18 -6.50
CA ALA A 652 29.79 21.52 -6.59
C ALA A 652 30.33 21.02 -5.24
N GLY A 653 29.89 21.59 -4.10
CA GLY A 653 30.27 21.11 -2.77
C GLY A 653 29.63 19.78 -2.34
N HIS A 654 28.68 19.26 -3.13
CA HIS A 654 28.09 17.94 -2.91
C HIS A 654 28.77 16.82 -3.71
N GLU A 655 29.74 17.18 -4.56
CA GLU A 655 30.58 16.24 -5.27
C GLU A 655 31.82 15.90 -4.42
N PRO A 656 32.14 14.61 -4.23
CA PRO A 656 33.30 14.19 -3.45
C PRO A 656 34.59 14.88 -3.90
N GLY A 657 35.22 15.62 -2.99
CA GLY A 657 36.52 16.25 -3.22
C GLY A 657 36.48 17.62 -3.91
N LYS A 658 35.30 18.17 -4.23
CA LYS A 658 35.18 19.53 -4.78
C LYS A 658 34.68 20.53 -3.72
N LYS A 659 35.17 21.77 -3.81
CA LYS A 659 34.67 22.90 -3.01
C LYS A 659 33.66 23.68 -3.83
N GLY A 660 32.46 23.89 -3.25
CA GLY A 660 31.44 24.75 -3.85
C GLY A 660 31.81 26.23 -3.79
N CYS A 661 31.23 27.03 -4.69
CA CYS A 661 31.29 28.49 -4.62
C CYS A 661 29.96 29.06 -4.08
N THR A 662 29.94 30.36 -3.78
CA THR A 662 28.77 31.08 -3.23
C THR A 662 27.79 31.58 -4.31
N PHE A 663 27.82 31.01 -5.51
CA PHE A 663 26.93 31.44 -6.60
C PHE A 663 25.46 31.23 -6.24
N PHE A 664 24.67 32.28 -6.43
CA PHE A 664 23.24 32.34 -6.21
C PHE A 664 22.61 33.32 -7.19
N GLN A 665 21.49 32.97 -7.80
CA GLN A 665 20.70 33.82 -8.65
C GLN A 665 19.21 33.43 -8.56
N TRP A 666 18.31 34.40 -8.48
CA TRP A 666 16.88 34.11 -8.60
C TRP A 666 16.56 33.68 -10.03
N ALA A 667 15.82 32.58 -10.17
CA ALA A 667 15.35 32.09 -11.45
C ALA A 667 14.02 32.77 -11.79
N GLU A 668 13.91 33.29 -13.00
CA GLU A 668 12.71 33.95 -13.51
C GLU A 668 12.14 33.14 -14.66
N PHE A 669 10.85 32.83 -14.54
CA PHE A 669 10.10 32.03 -15.50
C PHE A 669 8.81 32.75 -15.88
N ASP A 670 8.35 32.57 -17.11
CA ASP A 670 7.01 32.96 -17.53
C ASP A 670 5.93 32.04 -16.93
N ASP A 671 4.65 32.29 -17.21
CA ASP A 671 3.55 31.48 -16.67
C ASP A 671 3.55 30.02 -17.16
N ASP A 672 4.28 29.70 -18.23
CA ASP A 672 4.47 28.38 -18.83
C ASP A 672 5.76 27.69 -18.34
N GLY A 673 6.47 28.34 -17.42
CA GLY A 673 7.68 27.83 -16.81
C GLY A 673 8.91 27.94 -17.72
N GLU A 674 8.85 28.65 -18.84
CA GLU A 674 10.02 28.90 -19.70
C GLU A 674 10.91 30.00 -19.09
N PRO A 675 12.24 29.87 -19.17
CA PRO A 675 13.16 30.86 -18.61
C PRO A 675 13.08 32.20 -19.37
N LEU A 676 13.13 33.32 -18.63
CA LEU A 676 12.98 34.67 -19.21
C LEU A 676 14.28 35.31 -19.74
N TRP A 677 15.42 34.63 -19.66
CA TRP A 677 16.68 35.20 -20.18
C TRP A 677 16.85 34.95 -21.69
N GLU A 678 17.64 35.82 -22.34
CA GLU A 678 18.02 35.63 -23.73
C GLU A 678 18.86 34.35 -23.89
N ILE A 679 18.29 33.32 -24.51
CA ILE A 679 19.04 32.18 -25.01
C ILE A 679 19.89 32.69 -26.18
N LYS A 680 21.17 32.98 -25.92
CA LYS A 680 22.09 33.35 -27.00
C LYS A 680 22.14 32.18 -27.98
N PRO A 681 21.84 32.38 -29.27
CA PRO A 681 22.03 31.34 -30.27
C PRO A 681 23.53 31.03 -30.31
N THR A 682 23.91 29.94 -29.66
CA THR A 682 25.26 29.41 -29.76
C THR A 682 25.37 28.74 -31.14
N GLU A 683 26.49 28.93 -31.82
CA GLU A 683 26.75 28.30 -33.13
C GLU A 683 26.74 26.76 -33.06
N ASP A 684 26.79 26.20 -31.84
CA ASP A 684 26.63 24.78 -31.54
C ASP A 684 25.18 24.30 -31.73
N ARG A 685 24.93 23.74 -32.92
CA ARG A 685 23.73 22.96 -33.27
C ARG A 685 23.69 21.58 -32.59
N ALA A 686 24.11 21.45 -31.32
CA ALA A 686 23.96 20.17 -30.64
C ALA A 686 22.46 19.82 -30.55
N PRO A 687 22.04 18.62 -31.01
CA PRO A 687 20.63 18.27 -31.17
C PRO A 687 19.88 18.24 -29.83
N THR A 688 18.59 18.54 -29.87
CA THR A 688 17.68 18.40 -28.72
C THR A 688 17.45 16.92 -28.39
N LEU A 689 17.17 16.62 -27.12
CA LEU A 689 16.86 15.25 -26.71
C LEU A 689 15.55 14.82 -27.36
N ARG A 690 15.60 13.75 -28.17
CA ARG A 690 14.44 13.29 -28.93
C ARG A 690 13.40 12.67 -28.01
N ASN A 691 12.14 12.87 -28.37
CA ASN A 691 11.05 12.07 -27.83
C ASN A 691 11.36 10.58 -28.04
N PHE A 692 11.01 9.76 -27.06
CA PHE A 692 11.11 8.30 -27.14
C PHE A 692 10.19 7.70 -28.21
N ILE A 693 9.16 8.45 -28.63
CA ILE A 693 8.28 8.11 -29.74
C ILE A 693 8.83 8.75 -31.03
N GLU A 694 9.09 7.95 -32.06
CA GLU A 694 9.45 8.42 -33.40
C GLU A 694 8.22 8.99 -34.14
N GLU A 695 8.41 9.92 -35.08
CA GLU A 695 7.30 10.58 -35.79
C GLU A 695 6.47 9.64 -36.69
N ASP A 696 6.95 8.42 -36.96
CA ASP A 696 6.30 7.44 -37.84
C ASP A 696 5.08 6.72 -37.20
N ASP A 697 4.91 6.80 -35.88
CA ASP A 697 3.76 6.22 -35.15
C ASP A 697 2.52 7.13 -35.10
N LYS A 698 2.53 8.26 -35.86
CA LYS A 698 1.39 9.20 -35.98
C LYS A 698 0.42 8.89 -37.13
N GLN A 699 0.49 7.72 -37.76
CA GLN A 699 -0.43 7.31 -38.84
C GLN A 699 -1.67 6.57 -38.35
#